data_AF-A0A1F9VDC0-F1
#
_entry.id   AF-A0A1F9VDC0-F1
#
_cell.length_a   1.000
_cell.length_b   1.000
_cell.length_c   1.000
_cell.angle_alpha   90.00
_cell.angle_beta   90.00
_cell.angle_gamma   90.00
#
_symmetry.space_group_name_H-M   'P 1'
#
loop_
_entity.id
_entity.type
_entity.pdbx_description
1 polymer ?
#
loop_
_entity_poly.entity_id
_entity_poly.type
_entity_poly.pdbx_seq_one_letter_code
_entity_poly.pdbx_strand_id
1 'polypeptide(L)'
;MTLGSLYRKKNREKKALKLFSLIFLLSFSGAEVRARSLFSFITDKVSLSERKYLKKLAQDTYRCIDYYVDAETGLPLDNSAVIKNAFTSVTNIGFYMASVAGAVEMGFENRKTAVQKLGKLLESLNKLETWKNFPHSWNSLADLKKHKENFISTVDLGNYYAGIIVTRQTFPELKDQCDQLLKIDWQDLYDPRAKLLFGGFNTEKNEVGSWHYDFLGADSRLVSFLAIAMSGVPLQSWSALNRNLEERYGIQYLKPGWQGGGLFMGFMSGLFLDEEGSLPGLAAGNFAKAQMVHQEKIGSPVWGWSASDSPANGYLGFNAIRDEIITPHASTLAISVFPKEVIQNLKKLEELGVRPRHIIEGQYYDFGFRDAIDLKTARVTKNYLILDQTMLFLALTNFLENKFIIRAFNSYDGVMEGYKKIKDYQNRVPPLEIRYPFPLKEKFKLGVQSFDRKQPEITAAKNLSAAPFNPELAEWNKAEVQEFDHTFVENGKVADPTDLGAKIQYLWDEQALYLKMDVIDQTIVAKQQGSEIFRDDCVEIYIDPNGDGLLWGHPSDFQIGITPPDSDGQSHSYAWFQKRIPAQDEVNTIVKTTPAGYDIFTAISWKFLGIIEPVRGQSLGISIAVHDVDNDANGEGKLNWHFKSNGSKIELGKLILQ
;
A
#
# COMPACT_ATOMS: atom_id res chain seq x y z
N MET A 1 -16.73 -52.15 -62.52
CA MET A 1 -16.29 -50.86 -61.93
C MET A 1 -15.43 -51.17 -60.73
N THR A 2 -14.15 -50.81 -60.82
CA THR A 2 -13.02 -51.19 -59.96
C THR A 2 -13.05 -50.47 -58.60
N LEU A 3 -12.36 -51.07 -57.62
CA LEU A 3 -12.12 -50.62 -56.23
C LEU A 3 -11.68 -49.15 -56.04
N GLY A 4 -11.45 -48.38 -57.11
CA GLY A 4 -11.08 -46.96 -57.07
C GLY A 4 -12.22 -45.98 -56.76
N SER A 5 -13.50 -46.39 -56.83
CA SER A 5 -14.63 -45.47 -56.59
C SER A 5 -14.97 -45.29 -55.09
N LEU A 6 -14.72 -46.30 -54.25
CA LEU A 6 -14.95 -46.22 -52.80
C LEU A 6 -13.87 -45.41 -52.06
N TYR A 7 -12.66 -45.32 -52.60
CA TYR A 7 -11.57 -44.55 -51.98
C TYR A 7 -11.70 -43.03 -52.21
N ARG A 8 -12.40 -42.59 -53.27
CA ARG A 8 -12.64 -41.15 -53.54
C ARG A 8 -13.79 -40.55 -52.75
N LYS A 9 -14.76 -41.36 -52.28
CA LYS A 9 -15.90 -40.87 -51.48
C LYS A 9 -15.51 -40.63 -50.01
N LYS A 10 -14.70 -41.53 -49.42
CA LYS A 10 -14.20 -41.42 -48.03
C LYS A 10 -13.21 -40.26 -47.80
N ASN A 11 -12.51 -39.81 -48.85
CA ASN A 11 -11.58 -38.67 -48.79
C ASN A 11 -12.25 -37.30 -49.00
N ARG A 12 -13.45 -37.23 -49.61
CA ARG A 12 -14.24 -35.99 -49.69
C ARG A 12 -14.96 -35.69 -48.37
N GLU A 13 -15.46 -36.71 -47.68
CA GLU A 13 -16.06 -36.55 -46.34
C GLU A 13 -15.02 -36.21 -45.25
N LYS A 14 -13.81 -36.79 -45.30
CA LYS A 14 -12.71 -36.39 -44.39
C LYS A 14 -12.16 -34.98 -44.66
N LYS A 15 -12.24 -34.48 -45.89
CA LYS A 15 -11.89 -33.07 -46.20
C LYS A 15 -13.02 -32.10 -45.80
N ALA A 16 -14.29 -32.49 -45.90
CA ALA A 16 -15.42 -31.70 -45.41
C ALA A 16 -15.44 -31.62 -43.87
N LEU A 17 -15.11 -32.72 -43.16
CA LEU A 17 -15.01 -32.72 -41.69
C LEU A 17 -13.81 -31.92 -41.16
N LYS A 18 -12.68 -31.88 -41.91
CA LYS A 18 -11.54 -31.01 -41.61
C LYS A 18 -11.80 -29.54 -41.91
N LEU A 19 -12.65 -29.22 -42.89
CA LEU A 19 -13.05 -27.84 -43.17
C LEU A 19 -14.08 -27.33 -42.16
N PHE A 20 -14.99 -28.18 -41.67
CA PHE A 20 -15.94 -27.84 -40.61
C PHE A 20 -15.25 -27.64 -39.24
N SER A 21 -14.21 -28.41 -38.92
CA SER A 21 -13.42 -28.20 -37.70
C SER A 21 -12.47 -26.99 -37.80
N LEU A 22 -12.07 -26.58 -39.01
CA LEU A 22 -11.32 -25.33 -39.23
C LEU A 22 -12.22 -24.08 -39.13
N ILE A 23 -13.50 -24.19 -39.52
CA ILE A 23 -14.48 -23.11 -39.40
C ILE A 23 -15.00 -22.98 -37.95
N PHE A 24 -15.06 -24.07 -37.17
CA PHE A 24 -15.35 -23.99 -35.73
C PHE A 24 -14.19 -23.35 -34.94
N LEU A 25 -12.94 -23.57 -35.35
CA LEU A 25 -11.74 -22.88 -34.82
C LEU A 25 -11.65 -21.39 -35.21
N LEU A 26 -12.50 -20.91 -36.12
CA LEU A 26 -12.58 -19.50 -36.54
C LEU A 26 -13.80 -18.76 -35.96
N SER A 27 -14.56 -19.42 -35.07
CA SER A 27 -15.59 -18.77 -34.25
C SER A 27 -15.08 -18.34 -32.86
N PHE A 28 -13.76 -18.24 -32.70
CA PHE A 28 -13.19 -17.44 -31.61
C PHE A 28 -13.62 -15.99 -31.88
N SER A 29 -14.36 -15.43 -30.94
CA SER A 29 -14.79 -14.04 -30.97
C SER A 29 -13.59 -13.16 -31.38
N GLY A 30 -13.82 -12.10 -32.16
CA GLY A 30 -12.73 -11.19 -32.57
C GLY A 30 -11.92 -10.62 -31.40
N ALA A 31 -12.43 -10.72 -30.17
CA ALA A 31 -11.74 -10.43 -28.92
C ALA A 31 -10.64 -11.45 -28.57
N GLU A 32 -10.86 -12.77 -28.71
CA GLU A 32 -9.85 -13.79 -28.35
C GLU A 32 -8.70 -13.86 -29.36
N VAL A 33 -8.96 -13.65 -30.65
CA VAL A 33 -7.92 -13.56 -31.68
C VAL A 33 -7.05 -12.31 -31.45
N ARG A 34 -7.65 -11.17 -31.08
CA ARG A 34 -6.93 -9.94 -30.72
C ARG A 34 -6.16 -10.07 -29.39
N ALA A 35 -6.73 -10.75 -28.39
CA ALA A 35 -6.05 -11.01 -27.13
C ALA A 35 -4.83 -11.91 -27.32
N ARG A 36 -4.93 -12.97 -28.14
CA ARG A 36 -3.77 -13.80 -28.55
C ARG A 36 -2.72 -13.01 -29.31
N SER A 37 -3.10 -12.11 -30.22
CA SER A 37 -2.11 -11.32 -30.98
C SER A 37 -1.37 -10.30 -30.11
N LEU A 38 -2.05 -9.71 -29.12
CA LEU A 38 -1.45 -8.75 -28.20
C LEU A 38 -0.59 -9.43 -27.12
N PHE A 39 -1.03 -10.57 -26.57
CA PHE A 39 -0.21 -11.34 -25.64
C PHE A 39 1.06 -11.85 -26.32
N SER A 40 0.95 -12.35 -27.56
CA SER A 40 2.10 -12.64 -28.42
C SER A 40 3.02 -11.43 -28.48
N PHE A 41 2.51 -10.25 -28.84
CA PHE A 41 3.31 -9.03 -28.97
C PHE A 41 4.09 -8.62 -27.70
N ILE A 42 3.54 -8.82 -26.49
CA ILE A 42 4.25 -8.51 -25.23
C ILE A 42 5.31 -9.58 -24.94
N THR A 43 4.99 -10.86 -25.10
CA THR A 43 5.96 -11.95 -24.88
C THR A 43 7.02 -12.07 -25.98
N ASP A 44 6.73 -11.58 -27.19
CA ASP A 44 7.67 -11.53 -28.31
C ASP A 44 8.79 -10.49 -28.06
N LYS A 45 8.64 -9.64 -27.04
CA LYS A 45 9.68 -8.69 -26.60
C LYS A 45 10.75 -9.31 -25.70
N VAL A 46 10.59 -10.57 -25.28
CA VAL A 46 11.59 -11.31 -24.50
C VAL A 46 12.17 -12.46 -25.30
N SER A 47 13.49 -12.65 -25.20
CA SER A 47 14.19 -13.74 -25.87
C SER A 47 13.86 -15.11 -25.24
N LEU A 48 14.13 -16.20 -25.97
CA LEU A 48 13.95 -17.56 -25.45
C LEU A 48 14.78 -17.84 -24.18
N SER A 49 15.99 -17.28 -24.10
CA SER A 49 16.86 -17.43 -22.93
C SER A 49 16.29 -16.69 -21.72
N GLU A 50 15.72 -15.49 -21.92
CA GLU A 50 15.03 -14.73 -20.87
C GLU A 50 13.75 -15.43 -20.42
N ARG A 51 12.96 -15.98 -21.35
CA ARG A 51 11.78 -16.80 -21.01
C ARG A 51 12.17 -18.01 -20.16
N LYS A 52 13.28 -18.68 -20.51
CA LYS A 52 13.82 -19.80 -19.72
C LYS A 52 14.29 -19.35 -18.34
N TYR A 53 14.95 -18.19 -18.25
CA TYR A 53 15.36 -17.58 -16.98
C TYR A 53 14.16 -17.33 -16.07
N LEU A 54 13.14 -16.64 -16.58
CA LEU A 54 11.91 -16.35 -15.82
C LEU A 54 11.17 -17.61 -15.42
N LYS A 55 11.07 -18.62 -16.30
CA LYS A 55 10.44 -19.90 -15.97
C LYS A 55 11.20 -20.64 -14.85
N LYS A 56 12.54 -20.62 -14.88
CA LYS A 56 13.35 -21.21 -13.80
C LYS A 56 13.18 -20.44 -12.49
N LEU A 57 13.16 -19.11 -12.53
CA LEU A 57 12.86 -18.29 -11.36
C LEU A 57 11.49 -18.61 -10.77
N ALA A 58 10.43 -18.66 -11.59
CA ALA A 58 9.10 -19.03 -11.14
C ALA A 58 9.07 -20.44 -10.51
N GLN A 59 9.81 -21.40 -11.08
CA GLN A 59 9.90 -22.75 -10.51
C GLN A 59 10.55 -22.76 -9.13
N ASP A 60 11.64 -22.01 -8.96
CA ASP A 60 12.35 -21.92 -7.67
C ASP A 60 11.52 -21.19 -6.62
N THR A 61 10.83 -20.11 -6.99
CA THR A 61 9.90 -19.40 -6.12
C THR A 61 8.72 -20.30 -5.71
N TYR A 62 8.12 -21.07 -6.64
CA TYR A 62 7.06 -22.01 -6.28
C TYR A 62 7.55 -23.11 -5.32
N ARG A 63 8.78 -23.60 -5.49
CA ARG A 63 9.38 -24.55 -4.53
C ARG A 63 9.49 -23.96 -3.14
N CYS A 64 9.83 -22.68 -3.03
CA CYS A 64 9.84 -21.98 -1.74
C CYS A 64 8.44 -21.96 -1.12
N ILE A 65 7.45 -21.49 -1.89
CA ILE A 65 6.05 -21.42 -1.46
C ILE A 65 5.55 -22.79 -0.99
N ASP A 66 5.76 -23.83 -1.80
CA ASP A 66 5.29 -25.19 -1.53
C ASP A 66 6.01 -25.86 -0.36
N TYR A 67 7.26 -25.50 -0.11
CA TYR A 67 8.03 -26.01 1.02
C TYR A 67 7.52 -25.45 2.35
N TYR A 68 7.17 -24.17 2.39
CA TYR A 68 6.66 -23.50 3.59
C TYR A 68 5.14 -23.62 3.71
N VAL A 69 4.64 -24.85 3.59
CA VAL A 69 3.25 -25.24 3.84
C VAL A 69 3.23 -26.21 5.01
N ASP A 70 2.36 -25.97 5.98
CA ASP A 70 2.19 -26.87 7.10
C ASP A 70 1.61 -28.20 6.64
N ALA A 71 2.32 -29.28 6.97
CA ALA A 71 1.99 -30.60 6.47
C ALA A 71 0.66 -31.13 7.02
N GLU A 72 0.21 -30.68 8.20
CA GLU A 72 -0.99 -31.18 8.89
C GLU A 72 -2.27 -30.46 8.45
N THR A 73 -2.19 -29.16 8.24
CA THR A 73 -3.31 -28.30 7.85
C THR A 73 -3.37 -28.06 6.34
N GLY A 74 -2.24 -28.16 5.64
CA GLY A 74 -2.11 -27.76 4.25
C GLY A 74 -2.12 -26.25 4.03
N LEU A 75 -2.04 -25.45 5.10
CA LEU A 75 -2.04 -23.99 5.04
C LEU A 75 -0.60 -23.44 4.91
N PRO A 76 -0.38 -22.36 4.15
CA PRO A 76 0.95 -21.76 4.01
C PRO A 76 1.36 -21.07 5.31
N LEU A 77 2.65 -21.13 5.64
CA LEU A 77 3.24 -20.32 6.72
C LEU A 77 3.26 -18.84 6.29
N ASP A 78 3.33 -17.94 7.27
CA ASP A 78 3.51 -16.51 7.00
C ASP A 78 4.91 -16.18 6.44
N ASN A 79 5.93 -16.73 7.07
CA ASN A 79 7.33 -16.53 6.71
C ASN A 79 8.18 -17.73 7.11
N SER A 80 9.41 -17.81 6.59
CA SER A 80 10.31 -18.93 6.86
C SER A 80 11.01 -18.89 8.23
N ALA A 81 10.79 -17.86 9.06
CA ALA A 81 11.52 -17.65 10.31
C ALA A 81 10.96 -18.48 11.48
N VAL A 82 9.64 -18.69 11.50
CA VAL A 82 8.91 -19.24 12.65
C VAL A 82 8.14 -20.48 12.24
N ILE A 83 8.69 -21.66 12.53
CA ILE A 83 7.98 -22.94 12.36
C ILE A 83 7.21 -23.30 13.64
N LYS A 84 7.78 -23.04 14.82
CA LYS A 84 7.13 -23.30 16.11
C LYS A 84 6.12 -22.19 16.43
N ASN A 85 4.86 -22.55 16.69
CA ASN A 85 3.74 -21.59 16.84
C ASN A 85 3.56 -20.71 15.59
N ALA A 86 3.77 -21.30 14.41
CA ALA A 86 3.59 -20.60 13.15
C ALA A 86 2.13 -20.16 12.96
N PHE A 87 1.96 -19.02 12.30
CA PHE A 87 0.68 -18.48 11.90
C PHE A 87 0.57 -18.47 10.37
N THR A 88 -0.66 -18.40 9.90
CA THR A 88 -1.01 -18.10 8.51
C THR A 88 -1.93 -16.88 8.48
N SER A 89 -1.94 -16.18 7.34
CA SER A 89 -2.90 -15.11 7.08
C SER A 89 -3.87 -15.50 5.96
N VAL A 90 -5.08 -14.94 5.98
CA VAL A 90 -6.07 -15.21 4.92
C VAL A 90 -5.59 -14.71 3.55
N THR A 91 -4.76 -13.65 3.53
CA THR A 91 -4.05 -13.20 2.33
C THR A 91 -3.09 -14.28 1.82
N ASN A 92 -2.22 -14.83 2.68
CA ASN A 92 -1.30 -15.91 2.30
C ASN A 92 -2.05 -17.15 1.81
N ILE A 93 -3.16 -17.52 2.46
CA ILE A 93 -4.01 -18.63 2.03
C ILE A 93 -4.53 -18.41 0.60
N GLY A 94 -5.15 -17.26 0.32
CA GLY A 94 -5.68 -16.96 -1.00
C GLY A 94 -4.61 -16.95 -2.09
N PHE A 95 -3.46 -16.35 -1.79
CA PHE A 95 -2.35 -16.27 -2.73
C PHE A 95 -1.68 -17.63 -2.96
N TYR A 96 -1.59 -18.49 -1.94
CA TYR A 96 -1.13 -19.86 -2.09
C TYR A 96 -2.07 -20.69 -2.96
N MET A 97 -3.38 -20.58 -2.74
CA MET A 97 -4.40 -21.26 -3.56
C MET A 97 -4.28 -20.89 -5.05
N ALA A 98 -4.11 -19.61 -5.35
CA ALA A 98 -3.83 -19.13 -6.70
C ALA A 98 -2.47 -19.61 -7.24
N SER A 99 -1.45 -19.69 -6.37
CA SER A 99 -0.12 -20.18 -6.75
C SER A 99 -0.13 -21.66 -7.13
N VAL A 100 -0.88 -22.51 -6.43
CA VAL A 100 -1.05 -23.93 -6.81
C VAL A 100 -1.74 -24.05 -8.18
N ALA A 101 -2.75 -23.23 -8.45
CA ALA A 101 -3.39 -23.17 -9.77
C ALA A 101 -2.38 -22.76 -10.87
N GLY A 102 -1.60 -21.71 -10.62
CA GLY A 102 -0.54 -21.25 -11.51
C GLY A 102 0.56 -22.28 -11.74
N ALA A 103 0.93 -23.05 -10.72
CA ALA A 103 1.94 -24.10 -10.81
C ALA A 103 1.49 -25.28 -11.67
N VAL A 104 0.21 -25.63 -11.64
CA VAL A 104 -0.36 -26.63 -12.55
C VAL A 104 -0.28 -26.15 -14.00
N GLU A 105 -0.68 -24.90 -14.27
CA GLU A 105 -0.60 -24.31 -15.62
C GLU A 105 0.85 -24.25 -16.14
N MET A 106 1.80 -23.86 -15.28
CA MET A 106 3.22 -23.78 -15.60
C MET A 106 3.90 -25.15 -15.80
N GLY A 107 3.24 -26.23 -15.36
CA GLY A 107 3.74 -27.60 -15.37
C GLY A 107 4.72 -27.92 -14.23
N PHE A 108 4.67 -27.15 -13.13
CA PHE A 108 5.48 -27.37 -11.93
C PHE A 108 4.83 -28.31 -10.92
N GLU A 109 3.49 -28.41 -10.95
CA GLU A 109 2.71 -29.28 -10.08
C GLU A 109 1.76 -30.16 -10.91
N ASN A 110 1.55 -31.40 -10.46
CA ASN A 110 0.57 -32.29 -11.09
C ASN A 110 -0.85 -31.96 -10.62
N ARG A 111 -1.83 -31.92 -11.54
CA ARG A 111 -3.23 -31.63 -11.22
C ARG A 111 -3.79 -32.50 -10.08
N LYS A 112 -3.50 -33.81 -10.07
CA LYS A 112 -3.99 -34.73 -9.03
C LYS A 112 -3.42 -34.37 -7.66
N THR A 113 -2.12 -34.08 -7.59
CA THR A 113 -1.45 -33.62 -6.37
C THR A 113 -2.00 -32.27 -5.91
N ALA A 114 -2.20 -31.33 -6.83
CA ALA A 114 -2.80 -30.03 -6.54
C ALA A 114 -4.20 -30.15 -5.93
N VAL A 115 -5.07 -31.00 -6.51
CA VAL A 115 -6.41 -31.26 -5.96
C VAL A 115 -6.34 -31.86 -4.56
N GLN A 116 -5.38 -32.76 -4.28
CA GLN A 116 -5.18 -33.32 -2.93
C GLN A 116 -4.71 -32.26 -1.93
N LYS A 117 -3.73 -31.43 -2.31
CA LYS A 117 -3.21 -30.33 -1.48
C LYS A 117 -4.30 -29.32 -1.15
N LEU A 118 -5.00 -28.84 -2.18
CA LEU A 118 -6.08 -27.85 -2.02
C LEU A 118 -7.30 -28.43 -1.30
N GLY A 119 -7.63 -29.71 -1.52
CA GLY A 119 -8.68 -30.40 -0.77
C GLY A 119 -8.38 -30.43 0.73
N LYS A 120 -7.15 -30.78 1.11
CA LYS A 120 -6.69 -30.74 2.51
C LYS A 120 -6.75 -29.33 3.10
N LEU A 121 -6.27 -28.33 2.36
CA LEU A 121 -6.37 -26.93 2.75
C LEU A 121 -7.84 -26.53 3.01
N LEU A 122 -8.75 -26.86 2.08
CA LEU A 122 -10.18 -26.53 2.20
C LEU A 122 -10.85 -27.22 3.40
N GLU A 123 -10.44 -28.44 3.76
CA GLU A 123 -10.88 -29.11 4.99
C GLU A 123 -10.46 -28.36 6.25
N SER A 124 -9.26 -27.76 6.26
CA SER A 124 -8.80 -26.91 7.37
C SER A 124 -9.55 -25.58 7.42
N LEU A 125 -9.88 -24.98 6.28
CA LEU A 125 -10.67 -23.74 6.23
C LEU A 125 -12.04 -23.88 6.88
N ASN A 126 -12.68 -25.05 6.74
CA ASN A 126 -13.97 -25.33 7.39
C ASN A 126 -13.90 -25.38 8.93
N LYS A 127 -12.70 -25.40 9.51
CA LYS A 127 -12.47 -25.44 10.97
C LYS A 127 -12.06 -24.09 11.54
N LEU A 128 -11.80 -23.09 10.70
CA LEU A 128 -11.41 -21.77 11.17
C LEU A 128 -12.57 -21.08 11.91
N GLU A 129 -12.23 -20.29 12.92
CA GLU A 129 -13.19 -19.39 13.54
C GLU A 129 -13.60 -18.30 12.55
N THR A 130 -14.91 -18.09 12.39
CA THR A 130 -15.46 -17.11 11.46
C THR A 130 -16.51 -16.22 12.13
N TRP A 131 -16.66 -15.01 11.62
CA TRP A 131 -17.79 -14.13 11.88
C TRP A 131 -18.57 -13.96 10.58
N LYS A 132 -19.82 -14.43 10.54
CA LYS A 132 -20.67 -14.38 9.33
C LYS A 132 -19.97 -14.93 8.07
N ASN A 133 -19.28 -16.06 8.22
CA ASN A 133 -18.44 -16.72 7.20
C ASN A 133 -17.15 -15.98 6.80
N PHE A 134 -16.83 -14.85 7.43
CA PHE A 134 -15.53 -14.21 7.29
C PHE A 134 -14.53 -14.79 8.30
N PRO A 135 -13.44 -15.42 7.86
CA PRO A 135 -12.39 -15.90 8.76
C PRO A 135 -11.58 -14.75 9.37
N HIS A 136 -11.04 -14.97 10.56
CA HIS A 136 -10.05 -14.08 11.17
C HIS A 136 -8.80 -13.95 10.30
N SER A 137 -8.20 -12.75 10.27
CA SER A 137 -7.04 -12.44 9.40
C SER A 137 -5.86 -13.37 9.65
N TRP A 138 -5.59 -13.70 10.91
CA TRP A 138 -4.45 -14.48 11.36
C TRP A 138 -4.90 -15.70 12.15
N ASN A 139 -4.38 -16.88 11.80
CA ASN A 139 -4.77 -18.15 12.40
C ASN A 139 -3.54 -18.99 12.74
N SER A 140 -3.55 -19.61 13.92
CA SER A 140 -2.51 -20.52 14.40
C SER A 140 -2.51 -21.80 13.57
N LEU A 141 -1.34 -22.24 13.10
CA LEU A 141 -1.21 -23.52 12.39
C LEU A 141 -1.23 -24.72 13.34
N ALA A 142 -1.02 -24.52 14.64
CA ALA A 142 -1.00 -25.60 15.62
C ALA A 142 -2.41 -26.09 16.00
N ASP A 143 -3.38 -25.17 16.09
CA ASP A 143 -4.73 -25.47 16.59
C ASP A 143 -5.85 -24.78 15.81
N LEU A 144 -5.54 -24.06 14.73
CA LEU A 144 -6.49 -23.36 13.86
C LEU A 144 -7.32 -22.27 14.55
N LYS A 145 -6.91 -21.86 15.77
CA LYS A 145 -7.55 -20.76 16.48
C LYS A 145 -7.07 -19.41 15.94
N LYS A 146 -7.94 -18.41 16.08
CA LYS A 146 -7.60 -17.03 15.73
C LYS A 146 -6.43 -16.49 16.57
N HIS A 147 -5.61 -15.64 15.97
CA HIS A 147 -4.55 -14.92 16.68
C HIS A 147 -5.14 -13.90 17.69
N LYS A 148 -4.35 -13.56 18.72
CA LYS A 148 -4.73 -12.62 19.79
C LYS A 148 -5.08 -11.21 19.30
N GLU A 149 -4.64 -10.82 18.11
CA GLU A 149 -5.04 -9.54 17.49
C GLU A 149 -6.54 -9.49 17.19
N ASN A 150 -7.18 -10.65 17.02
CA ASN A 150 -8.62 -10.80 16.98
C ASN A 150 -9.32 -9.83 15.99
N PHE A 151 -8.79 -9.77 14.77
CA PHE A 151 -9.25 -8.85 13.73
C PHE A 151 -9.59 -9.60 12.43
N ILE A 152 -10.59 -9.09 11.71
CA ILE A 152 -11.00 -9.52 10.38
C ILE A 152 -10.76 -8.33 9.46
N SER A 153 -9.66 -8.36 8.72
CA SER A 153 -9.27 -7.29 7.78
C SER A 153 -10.02 -7.41 6.46
N THR A 154 -10.69 -6.34 6.06
CA THR A 154 -11.49 -6.34 4.82
C THR A 154 -10.62 -6.51 3.58
N VAL A 155 -9.42 -5.90 3.53
CA VAL A 155 -8.51 -6.05 2.39
C VAL A 155 -8.00 -7.49 2.27
N ASP A 156 -7.67 -8.13 3.39
CA ASP A 156 -7.14 -9.50 3.37
C ASP A 156 -8.19 -10.51 2.89
N LEU A 157 -9.45 -10.28 3.24
CA LEU A 157 -10.56 -11.08 2.74
C LEU A 157 -10.69 -11.00 1.21
N GLY A 158 -10.45 -9.83 0.61
CA GLY A 158 -10.44 -9.68 -0.85
C GLY A 158 -9.44 -10.62 -1.52
N ASN A 159 -8.23 -10.72 -0.96
CA ASN A 159 -7.17 -11.61 -1.42
C ASN A 159 -7.54 -13.08 -1.22
N TYR A 160 -8.10 -13.41 -0.06
CA TYR A 160 -8.59 -14.75 0.28
C TYR A 160 -9.63 -15.26 -0.72
N TYR A 161 -10.70 -14.49 -0.96
CA TYR A 161 -11.77 -14.91 -1.86
C TYR A 161 -11.35 -14.89 -3.33
N ALA A 162 -10.40 -14.03 -3.73
CA ALA A 162 -9.84 -14.09 -5.08
C ALA A 162 -9.09 -15.41 -5.33
N GLY A 163 -8.33 -15.89 -4.35
CA GLY A 163 -7.71 -17.22 -4.37
C GLY A 163 -8.73 -18.34 -4.50
N ILE A 164 -9.80 -18.31 -3.71
CA ILE A 164 -10.89 -19.30 -3.76
C ILE A 164 -11.56 -19.31 -5.13
N ILE A 165 -11.83 -18.13 -5.72
CA ILE A 165 -12.41 -18.02 -7.06
C ILE A 165 -11.48 -18.65 -8.09
N VAL A 166 -10.18 -18.33 -8.07
CA VAL A 166 -9.21 -18.93 -9.00
C VAL A 166 -9.17 -20.46 -8.86
N THR A 167 -9.13 -20.98 -7.63
CA THR A 167 -9.17 -22.42 -7.36
C THR A 167 -10.45 -23.05 -7.89
N ARG A 168 -11.61 -22.47 -7.60
CA ARG A 168 -12.92 -22.94 -8.08
C ARG A 168 -12.96 -23.03 -9.60
N GLN A 169 -12.49 -22.00 -10.30
CA GLN A 169 -12.50 -21.94 -11.76
C GLN A 169 -11.49 -22.91 -12.39
N THR A 170 -10.39 -23.22 -11.70
CA THR A 170 -9.32 -24.09 -12.21
C THR A 170 -9.59 -25.58 -11.93
N PHE A 171 -10.20 -25.90 -10.78
CA PHE A 171 -10.40 -27.25 -10.28
C PHE A 171 -11.90 -27.54 -10.03
N PRO A 172 -12.65 -27.97 -11.06
CA PRO A 172 -14.05 -28.40 -10.90
C PRO A 172 -14.25 -29.47 -9.83
N GLU A 173 -13.21 -30.27 -9.55
CA GLU A 173 -13.19 -31.28 -8.50
C GLU A 173 -13.45 -30.70 -7.10
N LEU A 174 -13.13 -29.42 -6.87
CA LEU A 174 -13.24 -28.72 -5.59
C LEU A 174 -14.37 -27.67 -5.59
N LYS A 175 -15.16 -27.62 -6.67
CA LYS A 175 -16.16 -26.57 -6.91
C LYS A 175 -17.12 -26.39 -5.74
N ASP A 176 -17.68 -27.47 -5.21
CA ASP A 176 -18.72 -27.40 -4.18
C ASP A 176 -18.18 -26.89 -2.83
N GLN A 177 -16.95 -27.26 -2.48
CA GLN A 177 -16.27 -26.73 -1.29
C GLN A 177 -16.01 -25.22 -1.44
N CYS A 178 -15.51 -24.80 -2.61
CA CYS A 178 -15.30 -23.37 -2.88
C CYS A 178 -16.62 -22.58 -2.92
N ASP A 179 -17.67 -23.12 -3.54
CA ASP A 179 -18.99 -22.47 -3.60
C ASP A 179 -19.59 -22.26 -2.21
N GLN A 180 -19.31 -23.16 -1.25
CA GLN A 180 -19.74 -22.99 0.13
C GLN A 180 -19.03 -21.81 0.82
N LEU A 181 -17.73 -21.65 0.60
CA LEU A 181 -16.95 -20.53 1.16
C LEU A 181 -17.32 -19.19 0.53
N LEU A 182 -17.74 -19.17 -0.74
CA LEU A 182 -18.14 -17.96 -1.45
C LEU A 182 -19.55 -17.44 -1.08
N LYS A 183 -20.23 -18.07 -0.12
CA LYS A 183 -21.52 -17.59 0.43
C LYS A 183 -21.29 -16.55 1.52
N ILE A 184 -20.99 -15.33 1.08
CA ILE A 184 -20.68 -14.18 1.93
C ILE A 184 -21.54 -12.95 1.56
N ASP A 185 -21.77 -12.07 2.54
CA ASP A 185 -22.42 -10.79 2.32
C ASP A 185 -21.48 -9.64 2.71
N TRP A 186 -20.86 -9.00 1.72
CA TRP A 186 -19.98 -7.86 1.94
C TRP A 186 -20.67 -6.62 2.51
N GLN A 187 -22.02 -6.57 2.54
CA GLN A 187 -22.72 -5.46 3.20
C GLN A 187 -22.40 -5.36 4.70
N ASP A 188 -22.01 -6.47 5.34
CA ASP A 188 -21.62 -6.48 6.75
C ASP A 188 -20.34 -5.67 7.04
N LEU A 189 -19.51 -5.43 6.02
CA LEU A 189 -18.26 -4.65 6.10
C LEU A 189 -18.37 -3.30 5.37
N TYR A 190 -19.57 -2.93 4.95
CA TYR A 190 -19.84 -1.68 4.21
C TYR A 190 -20.41 -0.60 5.13
N ASP A 191 -19.83 0.60 5.07
CA ASP A 191 -20.38 1.79 5.69
C ASP A 191 -21.23 2.56 4.68
N PRO A 192 -22.57 2.55 4.78
CA PRO A 192 -23.44 3.31 3.88
C PRO A 192 -23.29 4.83 4.02
N ARG A 193 -22.78 5.33 5.16
CA ARG A 193 -22.58 6.78 5.40
C ARG A 193 -21.34 7.26 4.65
N ALA A 194 -20.20 6.63 4.89
CA ALA A 194 -18.96 6.93 4.18
C ALA A 194 -18.99 6.47 2.71
N LYS A 195 -19.90 5.54 2.40
CA LYS A 195 -19.97 4.80 1.13
C LYS A 195 -18.68 4.00 0.88
N LEU A 196 -17.98 3.59 1.92
CA LEU A 196 -16.71 2.87 1.81
C LEU A 196 -16.77 1.58 2.62
N LEU A 197 -15.84 0.68 2.36
CA LEU A 197 -15.66 -0.50 3.20
C LEU A 197 -14.88 -0.11 4.45
N PHE A 198 -15.30 -0.61 5.62
CA PHE A 198 -14.53 -0.50 6.86
C PHE A 198 -13.18 -1.20 6.72
N GLY A 199 -12.18 -0.75 7.48
CA GLY A 199 -10.87 -1.41 7.57
C GLY A 199 -10.97 -2.87 8.01
N GLY A 200 -11.96 -3.20 8.82
CA GLY A 200 -12.23 -4.56 9.26
C GLY A 200 -13.22 -4.61 10.42
N PHE A 201 -13.22 -5.74 11.13
CA PHE A 201 -14.10 -6.00 12.26
C PHE A 201 -13.35 -6.71 13.40
N ASN A 202 -13.58 -6.27 14.63
CA ASN A 202 -13.08 -6.90 15.85
C ASN A 202 -14.20 -7.69 16.53
N THR A 203 -14.07 -9.01 16.61
CA THR A 203 -15.18 -9.88 17.08
C THR A 203 -15.37 -9.90 18.60
N GLU A 204 -14.32 -9.68 19.41
CA GLU A 204 -14.45 -9.55 20.87
C GLU A 204 -15.06 -8.22 21.29
N LYS A 205 -14.68 -7.13 20.62
CA LYS A 205 -15.26 -5.81 20.88
C LYS A 205 -16.63 -5.62 20.21
N ASN A 206 -16.93 -6.44 19.21
CA ASN A 206 -18.11 -6.29 18.35
C ASN A 206 -18.16 -4.90 17.69
N GLU A 207 -17.02 -4.46 17.18
CA GLU A 207 -16.79 -3.12 16.61
C GLU A 207 -16.17 -3.22 15.22
N VAL A 208 -16.61 -2.35 14.30
CA VAL A 208 -15.92 -2.10 13.03
C VAL A 208 -14.65 -1.26 13.26
N GLY A 209 -13.67 -1.38 12.39
CA GLY A 209 -12.50 -0.51 12.41
C GLY A 209 -12.88 0.97 12.27
N SER A 210 -12.14 1.86 12.95
CA SER A 210 -12.39 3.32 12.93
C SER A 210 -11.99 3.99 11.61
N TRP A 211 -11.39 3.26 10.67
CA TRP A 211 -10.94 3.76 9.37
C TRP A 211 -11.62 3.01 8.22
N HIS A 212 -11.52 3.57 7.01
CA HIS A 212 -12.05 2.99 5.78
C HIS A 212 -10.94 2.75 4.75
N TYR A 213 -11.20 1.83 3.81
CA TYR A 213 -10.40 1.71 2.59
C TYR A 213 -10.93 2.65 1.52
N ASP A 214 -10.20 3.73 1.26
CA ASP A 214 -10.69 4.83 0.44
C ASP A 214 -9.86 5.10 -0.82
N PHE A 215 -8.69 4.49 -1.04
CA PHE A 215 -7.86 4.78 -2.22
C PHE A 215 -8.10 3.83 -3.40
N LEU A 216 -8.30 4.39 -4.60
CA LEU A 216 -8.32 3.59 -5.83
C LEU A 216 -6.92 3.04 -6.17
N GLY A 217 -5.85 3.76 -5.82
CA GLY A 217 -4.47 3.33 -6.08
C GLY A 217 -3.92 2.33 -5.06
N ALA A 218 -4.74 1.87 -4.10
CA ALA A 218 -4.36 0.88 -3.10
C ALA A 218 -4.74 -0.54 -3.51
N ASP A 219 -4.15 -1.52 -2.83
CA ASP A 219 -4.42 -2.96 -2.94
C ASP A 219 -5.85 -3.35 -2.51
N SER A 220 -6.47 -2.54 -1.65
CA SER A 220 -7.87 -2.67 -1.19
C SER A 220 -8.92 -2.52 -2.29
N ARG A 221 -8.56 -2.08 -3.49
CA ARG A 221 -9.51 -2.01 -4.60
C ARG A 221 -10.07 -3.37 -5.00
N LEU A 222 -9.34 -4.47 -4.77
CA LEU A 222 -9.81 -5.82 -5.08
C LEU A 222 -11.05 -6.19 -4.25
N VAL A 223 -11.05 -5.91 -2.94
CA VAL A 223 -12.22 -6.19 -2.11
C VAL A 223 -13.38 -5.26 -2.46
N SER A 224 -13.11 -3.99 -2.78
CA SER A 224 -14.15 -3.05 -3.25
C SER A 224 -14.82 -3.54 -4.54
N PHE A 225 -14.03 -4.10 -5.47
CA PHE A 225 -14.54 -4.72 -6.69
C PHE A 225 -15.43 -5.93 -6.36
N LEU A 226 -14.94 -6.86 -5.53
CA LEU A 226 -15.66 -8.08 -5.15
C LEU A 226 -16.98 -7.76 -4.42
N ALA A 227 -16.99 -6.77 -3.53
CA ALA A 227 -18.17 -6.35 -2.80
C ALA A 227 -19.33 -5.94 -3.74
N ILE A 228 -19.02 -5.15 -4.77
CA ILE A 228 -19.98 -4.68 -5.78
C ILE A 228 -20.36 -5.80 -6.75
N ALA A 229 -19.38 -6.65 -7.10
CA ALA A 229 -19.54 -7.75 -8.02
C ALA A 229 -20.45 -8.84 -7.44
N MET A 230 -20.32 -9.13 -6.14
CA MET A 230 -20.87 -10.35 -5.53
C MET A 230 -21.95 -10.14 -4.46
N SER A 231 -22.00 -9.01 -3.74
CA SER A 231 -22.85 -8.92 -2.54
C SER A 231 -23.61 -7.59 -2.38
N GLY A 232 -24.27 -7.10 -3.42
CA GLY A 232 -25.25 -6.02 -3.30
C GLY A 232 -24.72 -4.62 -2.88
N VAL A 233 -23.43 -4.51 -2.53
CA VAL A 233 -22.81 -3.22 -2.19
C VAL A 233 -22.97 -2.24 -3.35
N PRO A 234 -23.47 -1.01 -3.10
CA PRO A 234 -23.79 -0.07 -4.17
C PRO A 234 -22.56 0.38 -4.97
N LEU A 235 -22.75 0.68 -6.27
CA LEU A 235 -21.69 1.19 -7.16
C LEU A 235 -21.09 2.53 -6.67
N GLN A 236 -21.84 3.26 -5.84
CA GLN A 236 -21.38 4.45 -5.13
C GLN A 236 -20.12 4.16 -4.30
N SER A 237 -19.93 2.92 -3.84
CA SER A 237 -18.72 2.53 -3.12
C SER A 237 -17.45 2.66 -3.96
N TRP A 238 -17.49 2.21 -5.22
CA TRP A 238 -16.40 2.43 -6.16
C TRP A 238 -16.21 3.92 -6.52
N SER A 239 -17.32 4.66 -6.57
CA SER A 239 -17.29 6.09 -6.91
C SER A 239 -16.69 6.93 -5.78
N ALA A 240 -16.82 6.49 -4.53
CA ALA A 240 -16.27 7.16 -3.35
C ALA A 240 -14.75 7.01 -3.20
N LEU A 241 -14.13 6.06 -3.90
CA LEU A 241 -12.68 5.87 -3.86
C LEU A 241 -11.93 7.12 -4.37
N ASN A 242 -10.94 7.55 -3.61
CA ASN A 242 -10.03 8.63 -3.88
C ASN A 242 -9.21 8.34 -5.15
N ARG A 243 -9.27 9.30 -6.09
CA ARG A 243 -8.58 9.26 -7.40
C ARG A 243 -7.51 10.36 -7.53
N ASN A 244 -7.13 10.98 -6.42
CA ASN A 244 -6.10 11.99 -6.41
C ASN A 244 -4.78 11.38 -6.87
N LEU A 245 -4.05 12.17 -7.65
CA LEU A 245 -2.73 11.79 -8.13
C LEU A 245 -1.66 12.32 -7.18
N GLU A 246 -0.59 11.54 -7.06
CA GLU A 246 0.72 11.94 -6.58
C GLU A 246 1.62 12.20 -7.78
N GLU A 247 2.59 13.09 -7.64
CA GLU A 247 3.61 13.33 -8.66
C GLU A 247 5.02 13.24 -8.08
N ARG A 248 5.90 12.47 -8.74
CA ARG A 248 7.35 12.43 -8.48
C ARG A 248 8.11 12.44 -9.80
N TYR A 249 9.12 13.29 -9.92
CA TYR A 249 9.92 13.50 -11.14
C TYR A 249 9.06 13.83 -12.39
N GLY A 250 7.97 14.57 -12.22
CA GLY A 250 7.02 14.90 -13.28
C GLY A 250 6.18 13.71 -13.76
N ILE A 251 6.19 12.59 -13.04
CA ILE A 251 5.39 11.39 -13.34
C ILE A 251 4.27 11.28 -12.31
N GLN A 252 3.05 11.26 -12.80
CA GLN A 252 1.84 11.22 -11.97
C GLN A 252 1.30 9.80 -11.82
N TYR A 253 0.88 9.40 -10.63
CA TYR A 253 0.29 8.08 -10.33
C TYR A 253 -0.75 8.22 -9.21
N LEU A 254 -1.58 7.21 -8.97
CA LEU A 254 -2.61 7.29 -7.93
C LEU A 254 -2.01 7.19 -6.52
N LYS A 255 -2.58 7.95 -5.58
CA LYS A 255 -2.36 7.77 -4.13
C LYS A 255 -2.73 6.35 -3.67
N PRO A 256 -2.08 5.80 -2.61
CA PRO A 256 -1.11 6.43 -1.71
C PRO A 256 0.38 6.18 -2.05
N GLY A 257 0.67 5.69 -3.26
CA GLY A 257 2.01 5.62 -3.82
C GLY A 257 3.10 5.07 -2.89
N TRP A 258 4.18 5.84 -2.72
CA TRP A 258 5.35 5.45 -1.91
C TRP A 258 5.01 5.34 -0.43
N GLN A 259 4.24 6.29 0.09
CA GLN A 259 3.94 6.40 1.52
C GLN A 259 3.01 5.29 2.01
N GLY A 260 2.06 4.85 1.17
CA GLY A 260 1.09 3.84 1.58
C GLY A 260 1.61 2.39 1.60
N GLY A 261 2.77 2.10 1.01
CA GLY A 261 3.26 0.72 0.91
C GLY A 261 4.15 0.44 -0.30
N GLY A 262 4.32 1.42 -1.18
CA GLY A 262 5.19 1.27 -2.36
C GLY A 262 4.53 0.44 -3.45
N LEU A 263 5.33 -0.22 -4.28
CA LEU A 263 4.88 -0.66 -5.59
C LEU A 263 3.76 -1.72 -5.55
N PHE A 264 3.67 -2.54 -4.49
CA PHE A 264 2.61 -3.54 -4.39
C PHE A 264 1.20 -2.92 -4.38
N MET A 265 1.03 -1.72 -3.80
CA MET A 265 -0.26 -0.99 -3.78
C MET A 265 -0.83 -0.81 -5.19
N GLY A 266 0.08 -0.52 -6.13
CA GLY A 266 -0.26 -0.32 -7.53
C GLY A 266 -0.57 -1.61 -8.29
N PHE A 267 -0.03 -2.77 -7.92
CA PHE A 267 -0.07 -3.97 -8.78
C PHE A 267 -0.75 -5.19 -8.16
N MET A 268 -0.89 -5.28 -6.84
CA MET A 268 -1.35 -6.50 -6.17
C MET A 268 -2.76 -6.92 -6.64
N SER A 269 -3.71 -5.99 -6.71
CA SER A 269 -5.05 -6.28 -7.24
C SER A 269 -5.02 -6.69 -8.72
N GLY A 270 -4.06 -6.15 -9.49
CA GLY A 270 -3.84 -6.48 -10.90
C GLY A 270 -3.25 -7.87 -11.15
N LEU A 271 -2.93 -8.64 -10.10
CA LEU A 271 -2.65 -10.07 -10.23
C LEU A 271 -3.91 -10.88 -10.55
N PHE A 272 -5.08 -10.37 -10.17
CA PHE A 272 -6.39 -11.00 -10.37
C PHE A 272 -7.26 -10.21 -11.34
N LEU A 273 -7.30 -8.89 -11.20
CA LEU A 273 -8.07 -8.01 -12.08
C LEU A 273 -7.32 -7.75 -13.37
N ASP A 274 -8.00 -7.85 -14.51
CA ASP A 274 -7.47 -7.32 -15.77
C ASP A 274 -7.50 -5.80 -15.72
N GLU A 275 -6.37 -5.16 -15.44
CA GLU A 275 -6.27 -3.70 -15.36
C GLU A 275 -5.58 -3.07 -16.58
N GLU A 276 -5.29 -3.85 -17.63
CA GLU A 276 -4.59 -3.34 -18.81
C GLU A 276 -5.37 -2.21 -19.49
N GLY A 277 -4.73 -1.04 -19.60
CA GLY A 277 -5.33 0.17 -20.17
C GLY A 277 -6.39 0.86 -19.30
N SER A 278 -6.73 0.32 -18.14
CA SER A 278 -7.61 0.99 -17.16
C SER A 278 -6.86 2.07 -16.39
N LEU A 279 -7.58 2.99 -15.74
CA LEU A 279 -6.99 4.00 -14.85
C LEU A 279 -6.02 3.39 -13.80
N PRO A 280 -6.43 2.42 -12.96
CA PRO A 280 -5.52 1.84 -11.96
C PRO A 280 -4.30 1.15 -12.59
N GLY A 281 -4.46 0.43 -13.71
CA GLY A 281 -3.33 -0.23 -14.37
C GLY A 281 -2.34 0.75 -15.01
N LEU A 282 -2.83 1.84 -15.63
CA LEU A 282 -1.97 2.92 -16.14
C LEU A 282 -1.26 3.67 -15.01
N ALA A 283 -1.95 3.90 -13.90
CA ALA A 283 -1.37 4.51 -12.71
C ALA A 283 -0.26 3.65 -12.10
N ALA A 284 -0.46 2.33 -12.01
CA ALA A 284 0.55 1.38 -11.57
C ALA A 284 1.81 1.40 -12.46
N GLY A 285 1.61 1.42 -13.79
CA GLY A 285 2.72 1.55 -14.74
C GLY A 285 3.46 2.87 -14.64
N ASN A 286 2.76 3.99 -14.41
CA ASN A 286 3.41 5.27 -14.10
C ASN A 286 4.20 5.20 -12.80
N PHE A 287 3.67 4.57 -11.76
CA PHE A 287 4.35 4.44 -10.48
C PHE A 287 5.65 3.61 -10.62
N ALA A 288 5.62 2.49 -11.33
CA ALA A 288 6.83 1.73 -11.66
C ALA A 288 7.84 2.58 -12.46
N LYS A 289 7.37 3.38 -13.43
CA LYS A 289 8.26 4.28 -14.18
C LYS A 289 8.87 5.37 -13.28
N ALA A 290 8.12 5.90 -12.32
CA ALA A 290 8.62 6.84 -11.33
C ALA A 290 9.69 6.21 -10.44
N GLN A 291 9.56 4.92 -10.07
CA GLN A 291 10.62 4.19 -9.37
C GLN A 291 11.89 4.03 -10.23
N MET A 292 11.75 3.69 -11.52
CA MET A 292 12.92 3.60 -12.42
C MET A 292 13.63 4.95 -12.57
N VAL A 293 12.88 6.06 -12.67
CA VAL A 293 13.50 7.40 -12.69
C VAL A 293 14.13 7.72 -11.33
N HIS A 294 13.51 7.33 -10.23
CA HIS A 294 14.10 7.47 -8.89
C HIS A 294 15.46 6.76 -8.80
N GLN A 295 15.54 5.52 -9.27
CA GLN A 295 16.78 4.75 -9.36
C GLN A 295 17.89 5.53 -10.05
N GLU A 296 17.62 6.12 -11.22
CA GLU A 296 18.58 6.94 -11.95
C GLU A 296 19.01 8.17 -11.14
N LYS A 297 18.08 8.84 -10.44
CA LYS A 297 18.34 10.05 -9.68
C LYS A 297 19.22 9.84 -8.45
N ILE A 298 19.03 8.72 -7.74
CA ILE A 298 19.84 8.40 -6.56
C ILE A 298 21.07 7.55 -6.89
N GLY A 299 21.27 7.19 -8.16
CA GLY A 299 22.39 6.36 -8.60
C GLY A 299 22.32 4.91 -8.10
N SER A 300 21.11 4.39 -7.86
CA SER A 300 20.95 3.01 -7.37
C SER A 300 21.20 1.99 -8.51
N PRO A 301 21.93 0.89 -8.26
CA PRO A 301 22.18 -0.13 -9.28
C PRO A 301 20.92 -0.95 -9.64
N VAL A 302 19.90 -0.94 -8.78
CA VAL A 302 18.66 -1.71 -8.92
C VAL A 302 17.46 -0.91 -8.40
N TRP A 303 16.24 -1.32 -8.74
CA TRP A 303 14.99 -0.68 -8.29
C TRP A 303 13.98 -1.71 -7.77
N GLY A 304 12.99 -1.24 -7.02
CA GLY A 304 11.92 -2.08 -6.45
C GLY A 304 11.65 -1.71 -5.00
N TRP A 305 11.02 -0.56 -4.78
CA TRP A 305 10.64 -0.08 -3.45
C TRP A 305 9.19 -0.45 -3.16
N SER A 306 9.01 -1.28 -2.15
CA SER A 306 7.72 -1.79 -1.69
C SER A 306 7.87 -2.25 -0.25
N ALA A 307 6.76 -2.46 0.43
CA ALA A 307 6.79 -3.02 1.76
C ALA A 307 7.43 -4.42 1.75
N SER A 308 8.31 -4.73 2.71
CA SER A 308 9.06 -5.99 2.77
C SER A 308 9.61 -6.27 4.17
N ASP A 309 10.16 -7.47 4.38
CA ASP A 309 11.07 -7.75 5.50
C ASP A 309 12.33 -6.87 5.40
N SER A 310 12.96 -6.59 6.54
CA SER A 310 14.17 -5.77 6.65
C SER A 310 15.41 -6.64 6.82
N PRO A 311 16.49 -6.41 6.05
CA PRO A 311 17.78 -7.07 6.28
C PRO A 311 18.40 -6.78 7.65
N ALA A 312 17.96 -5.72 8.35
CA ALA A 312 18.42 -5.39 9.69
C ALA A 312 17.62 -6.14 10.76
N ASN A 313 16.30 -5.88 10.84
CA ASN A 313 15.25 -6.58 11.61
C ASN A 313 13.92 -5.83 11.40
N GLY A 314 12.80 -6.56 11.45
CA GLY A 314 11.45 -5.98 11.42
C GLY A 314 10.88 -5.79 10.01
N TYR A 315 9.62 -5.39 9.94
CA TYR A 315 8.90 -5.15 8.69
C TYR A 315 8.98 -3.68 8.28
N LEU A 316 9.27 -3.41 7.02
CA LEU A 316 9.23 -2.08 6.43
C LEU A 316 7.94 -1.98 5.64
N GLY A 317 6.90 -1.41 6.24
CA GLY A 317 5.66 -1.03 5.55
C GLY A 317 5.45 0.47 5.64
N PHE A 318 4.32 0.96 5.15
CA PHE A 318 3.72 2.28 5.44
C PHE A 318 4.67 3.35 6.02
N ASN A 319 5.05 4.34 5.21
CA ASN A 319 6.01 5.41 5.55
C ASN A 319 7.44 4.97 5.95
N ALA A 320 7.73 3.68 6.07
CA ALA A 320 9.06 3.16 6.46
C ALA A 320 9.90 2.62 5.27
N ILE A 321 9.49 2.89 4.04
CA ILE A 321 10.26 2.51 2.84
C ILE A 321 11.51 3.38 2.75
N ARG A 322 12.68 2.74 2.60
CA ARG A 322 13.99 3.41 2.58
C ARG A 322 14.69 3.19 1.24
N ASP A 323 15.36 4.23 0.75
CA ASP A 323 16.05 4.21 -0.53
C ASP A 323 17.10 3.09 -0.62
N GLU A 324 17.80 2.78 0.47
CA GLU A 324 18.79 1.69 0.49
C GLU A 324 18.22 0.27 0.47
N ILE A 325 16.91 0.08 0.70
CA ILE A 325 16.30 -1.25 0.77
C ILE A 325 15.52 -1.53 -0.53
N ILE A 326 15.87 -2.62 -1.19
CA ILE A 326 15.22 -3.07 -2.43
C ILE A 326 14.66 -4.46 -2.26
N THR A 327 13.42 -4.65 -2.69
CA THR A 327 12.74 -5.95 -2.66
C THR A 327 12.44 -6.46 -4.08
N PRO A 328 12.86 -7.71 -4.44
CA PRO A 328 12.69 -8.24 -5.79
C PRO A 328 11.23 -8.40 -6.25
N HIS A 329 10.29 -8.68 -5.33
CA HIS A 329 8.88 -8.86 -5.71
C HIS A 329 8.31 -7.58 -6.33
N ALA A 330 8.68 -6.40 -5.81
CA ALA A 330 8.19 -5.12 -6.27
C ALA A 330 8.43 -4.90 -7.76
N SER A 331 9.69 -4.99 -8.20
CA SER A 331 10.01 -4.83 -9.62
C SER A 331 9.35 -5.92 -10.47
N THR A 332 9.23 -7.15 -9.94
CA THR A 332 8.61 -8.27 -10.67
C THR A 332 7.14 -8.04 -10.97
N LEU A 333 6.39 -7.37 -10.10
CA LEU A 333 4.98 -7.02 -10.33
C LEU A 333 4.77 -6.21 -11.62
N ALA A 334 5.77 -5.43 -12.04
CA ALA A 334 5.72 -4.62 -13.25
C ALA A 334 6.11 -5.36 -14.54
N ILE A 335 6.40 -6.68 -14.50
CA ILE A 335 6.91 -7.46 -15.64
C ILE A 335 6.01 -7.38 -16.89
N SER A 336 4.69 -7.29 -16.70
CA SER A 336 3.73 -7.20 -17.81
C SER A 336 3.76 -5.85 -18.53
N VAL A 337 4.33 -4.83 -17.88
CA VAL A 337 4.43 -3.46 -18.41
C VAL A 337 5.84 -3.18 -18.94
N PHE A 338 6.88 -3.57 -18.18
CA PHE A 338 8.28 -3.27 -18.47
C PHE A 338 9.16 -4.55 -18.44
N PRO A 339 8.91 -5.52 -19.34
CA PRO A 339 9.54 -6.83 -19.23
C PRO A 339 11.07 -6.77 -19.30
N LYS A 340 11.63 -5.91 -20.16
CA LYS A 340 13.09 -5.81 -20.36
C LYS A 340 13.78 -5.22 -19.14
N GLU A 341 13.23 -4.12 -18.63
CA GLU A 341 13.75 -3.40 -17.47
C GLU A 341 13.68 -4.28 -16.21
N VAL A 342 12.59 -5.04 -16.04
CA VAL A 342 12.46 -5.98 -14.93
C VAL A 342 13.44 -7.14 -15.06
N ILE A 343 13.59 -7.77 -16.23
CA ILE A 343 14.55 -8.87 -16.42
C ILE A 343 15.99 -8.40 -16.13
N GLN A 344 16.36 -7.21 -16.60
CA GLN A 344 17.68 -6.63 -16.33
C GLN A 344 17.88 -6.39 -14.84
N ASN A 345 16.87 -5.83 -14.17
CA ASN A 345 16.90 -5.59 -12.73
C ASN A 345 17.03 -6.89 -11.93
N LEU A 346 16.27 -7.93 -12.26
CA LEU A 346 16.34 -9.24 -11.60
C LEU A 346 17.71 -9.90 -11.77
N LYS A 347 18.29 -9.87 -12.99
CA LYS A 347 19.66 -10.34 -13.21
C LYS A 347 20.66 -9.58 -12.35
N LYS A 348 20.47 -8.26 -12.21
CA LYS A 348 21.35 -7.44 -11.37
C LYS A 348 21.20 -7.74 -9.88
N LEU A 349 19.98 -7.96 -9.40
CA LEU A 349 19.72 -8.43 -8.03
C LEU A 349 20.37 -9.80 -7.78
N GLU A 350 20.38 -10.68 -8.77
CA GLU A 350 21.05 -11.98 -8.68
C GLU A 350 22.58 -11.83 -8.60
N GLU A 351 23.18 -10.94 -9.41
CA GLU A 351 24.60 -10.56 -9.30
C GLU A 351 24.96 -9.96 -7.93
N LEU A 352 24.03 -9.24 -7.30
CA LEU A 352 24.19 -8.68 -5.95
C LEU A 352 23.98 -9.72 -4.83
N GLY A 353 23.72 -10.98 -5.17
CA GLY A 353 23.63 -12.08 -4.19
C GLY A 353 22.26 -12.22 -3.52
N VAL A 354 21.20 -11.61 -4.07
CA VAL A 354 19.84 -11.64 -3.49
C VAL A 354 19.13 -12.98 -3.76
N ARG A 355 19.67 -13.83 -4.63
CA ARG A 355 19.17 -15.18 -4.93
C ARG A 355 20.17 -16.27 -4.50
N PRO A 356 20.59 -16.33 -3.22
CA PRO A 356 21.48 -17.38 -2.75
C PRO A 356 20.74 -18.71 -2.69
N ARG A 357 21.49 -19.82 -2.72
CA ARG A 357 20.92 -21.11 -2.31
C ARG A 357 20.55 -21.07 -0.83
N HIS A 358 19.41 -21.64 -0.51
CA HIS A 358 18.93 -21.77 0.86
C HIS A 358 19.43 -23.08 1.46
N ILE A 359 19.80 -23.09 2.75
CA ILE A 359 20.33 -24.28 3.43
C ILE A 359 19.42 -24.61 4.60
N ILE A 360 18.87 -25.83 4.59
CA ILE A 360 18.06 -26.37 5.68
C ILE A 360 18.66 -27.72 6.07
N GLU A 361 19.07 -27.85 7.34
CA GLU A 361 19.66 -29.09 7.88
C GLU A 361 20.81 -29.66 7.01
N GLY A 362 21.62 -28.79 6.42
CA GLY A 362 22.76 -29.15 5.56
C GLY A 362 22.39 -29.49 4.11
N GLN A 363 21.11 -29.45 3.74
CA GLN A 363 20.65 -29.63 2.36
C GLN A 363 20.45 -28.29 1.64
N TYR A 364 20.81 -28.24 0.36
CA TYR A 364 20.68 -27.04 -0.48
C TYR A 364 19.36 -27.02 -1.25
N TYR A 365 18.69 -25.87 -1.23
CA TYR A 365 17.44 -25.62 -1.92
C TYR A 365 17.55 -24.36 -2.80
N ASP A 366 17.02 -24.45 -4.02
CA ASP A 366 16.84 -23.30 -4.92
C ASP A 366 15.43 -22.73 -4.70
N PHE A 367 15.33 -21.68 -3.87
CA PHE A 367 14.06 -21.05 -3.46
C PHE A 367 13.81 -19.67 -4.08
N GLY A 368 14.63 -19.26 -5.04
CA GLY A 368 14.49 -17.95 -5.67
C GLY A 368 15.00 -16.82 -4.79
N PHE A 369 14.50 -15.62 -5.04
CA PHE A 369 14.97 -14.39 -4.39
C PHE A 369 14.59 -14.33 -2.91
N ARG A 370 15.53 -13.90 -2.08
CA ARG A 370 15.24 -13.41 -0.73
C ARG A 370 14.39 -12.16 -0.80
N ASP A 371 13.81 -11.82 0.34
CA ASP A 371 12.80 -10.79 0.43
C ASP A 371 13.33 -9.40 0.13
N ALA A 372 14.50 -9.03 0.66
CA ALA A 372 15.10 -7.72 0.43
C ALA A 372 16.62 -7.72 0.56
N ILE A 373 17.25 -6.69 0.00
CA ILE A 373 18.66 -6.35 0.17
C ILE A 373 18.81 -4.91 0.67
N ASP A 374 19.76 -4.71 1.57
CA ASP A 374 20.27 -3.39 1.96
C ASP A 374 21.52 -3.09 1.13
N LEU A 375 21.42 -2.10 0.24
CA LEU A 375 22.49 -1.72 -0.68
C LEU A 375 23.67 -1.05 0.01
N LYS A 376 23.49 -0.46 1.20
CA LYS A 376 24.58 0.16 1.97
C LYS A 376 25.44 -0.89 2.66
N THR A 377 24.80 -1.95 3.16
CA THR A 377 25.49 -3.00 3.95
C THR A 377 25.71 -4.31 3.18
N ALA A 378 25.15 -4.42 1.98
CA ALA A 378 25.06 -5.64 1.17
C ALA A 378 24.38 -6.83 1.90
N ARG A 379 23.65 -6.57 2.99
CA ARG A 379 22.93 -7.60 3.73
C ARG A 379 21.64 -7.96 3.01
N VAL A 380 21.36 -9.24 2.93
CA VAL A 380 20.14 -9.80 2.37
C VAL A 380 19.32 -10.40 3.51
N THR A 381 17.99 -10.29 3.43
CA THR A 381 17.09 -10.90 4.42
C THR A 381 17.34 -12.41 4.55
N LYS A 382 17.27 -12.90 5.80
CA LYS A 382 17.47 -14.33 6.10
C LYS A 382 16.26 -15.17 5.77
N ASN A 383 15.08 -14.57 5.80
CA ASN A 383 13.80 -15.26 5.67
C ASN A 383 13.15 -14.96 4.33
N TYR A 384 12.21 -15.82 3.96
CA TYR A 384 11.27 -15.56 2.87
C TYR A 384 9.94 -15.12 3.50
N LEU A 385 9.39 -14.00 3.04
CA LEU A 385 8.01 -13.63 3.31
C LEU A 385 7.12 -14.28 2.26
N ILE A 386 6.20 -15.15 2.66
CA ILE A 386 5.47 -16.00 1.71
C ILE A 386 4.54 -15.17 0.82
N LEU A 387 4.01 -14.06 1.33
CA LEU A 387 3.23 -13.10 0.55
C LEU A 387 4.03 -12.54 -0.63
N ASP A 388 5.26 -12.11 -0.40
CA ASP A 388 6.12 -11.53 -1.44
C ASP A 388 6.53 -12.59 -2.47
N GLN A 389 6.79 -13.81 -2.02
CA GLN A 389 7.08 -14.93 -2.93
C GLN A 389 5.88 -15.25 -3.81
N THR A 390 4.68 -15.30 -3.25
CA THR A 390 3.46 -15.57 -4.02
C THR A 390 3.13 -14.44 -4.99
N MET A 391 3.30 -13.16 -4.61
CA MET A 391 3.20 -12.02 -5.52
C MET A 391 4.16 -12.14 -6.71
N LEU A 392 5.44 -12.44 -6.43
CA LEU A 392 6.46 -12.66 -7.45
C LEU A 392 6.06 -13.81 -8.40
N PHE A 393 5.65 -14.95 -7.84
CA PHE A 393 5.24 -16.11 -8.62
C PHE A 393 4.01 -15.86 -9.49
N LEU A 394 2.98 -15.20 -8.96
CA LEU A 394 1.74 -14.90 -9.69
C LEU A 394 1.98 -13.90 -10.82
N ALA A 395 2.84 -12.89 -10.61
CA ALA A 395 3.24 -11.96 -11.66
C ALA A 395 3.95 -12.69 -12.82
N LEU A 396 4.90 -13.57 -12.51
CA LEU A 396 5.59 -14.38 -13.52
C LEU A 396 4.64 -15.37 -14.22
N THR A 397 3.70 -15.96 -13.50
CA THR A 397 2.69 -16.87 -14.06
C THR A 397 1.80 -16.13 -15.06
N ASN A 398 1.28 -14.96 -14.68
CA ASN A 398 0.48 -14.14 -15.57
C ASN A 398 1.27 -13.71 -16.82
N PHE A 399 2.55 -13.37 -16.66
CA PHE A 399 3.40 -13.02 -17.80
C PHE A 399 3.70 -14.21 -18.73
N LEU A 400 3.97 -15.40 -18.18
CA LEU A 400 4.40 -16.57 -18.94
C LEU A 400 3.25 -17.38 -19.52
N GLU A 401 2.06 -17.36 -18.90
CA GLU A 401 0.91 -18.21 -19.24
C GLU A 401 -0.34 -17.40 -19.63
N ASN A 402 -0.16 -16.36 -20.44
CA ASN A 402 -1.25 -15.61 -21.10
C ASN A 402 -2.22 -14.89 -20.13
N LYS A 403 -1.73 -14.42 -18.98
CA LYS A 403 -2.54 -13.87 -17.89
C LYS A 403 -3.44 -14.94 -17.23
N PHE A 404 -2.93 -16.18 -17.04
CA PHE A 404 -3.73 -17.32 -16.57
C PHE A 404 -4.56 -17.03 -15.32
N ILE A 405 -3.95 -16.45 -14.27
CA ILE A 405 -4.63 -16.17 -13.00
C ILE A 405 -5.78 -15.18 -13.22
N ILE A 406 -5.53 -14.13 -14.00
CA ILE A 406 -6.54 -13.13 -14.38
C ILE A 406 -7.67 -13.79 -15.19
N ARG A 407 -7.36 -14.65 -16.17
CA ARG A 407 -8.39 -15.35 -16.95
C ARG A 407 -9.23 -16.28 -16.09
N ALA A 408 -8.59 -17.02 -15.17
CA ALA A 408 -9.29 -17.89 -14.24
C ALA A 408 -10.24 -17.07 -13.36
N PHE A 409 -9.75 -16.02 -12.71
CA PHE A 409 -10.57 -15.13 -11.88
C PHE A 409 -11.74 -14.48 -12.65
N ASN A 410 -11.46 -13.94 -13.84
CA ASN A 410 -12.46 -13.25 -14.68
C ASN A 410 -13.54 -14.16 -15.26
N SER A 411 -13.33 -15.48 -15.25
CA SER A 411 -14.32 -16.44 -15.74
C SER A 411 -15.43 -16.75 -14.74
N TYR A 412 -15.36 -16.20 -13.53
CA TYR A 412 -16.41 -16.32 -12.52
C TYR A 412 -17.56 -15.33 -12.78
N ASP A 413 -18.80 -15.80 -12.76
CA ASP A 413 -19.98 -15.01 -13.15
C ASP A 413 -20.11 -13.68 -12.38
N GLY A 414 -19.91 -13.71 -11.06
CA GLY A 414 -19.95 -12.48 -10.25
C GLY A 414 -18.90 -11.45 -10.69
N VAL A 415 -17.69 -11.90 -11.00
CA VAL A 415 -16.60 -11.03 -11.46
C VAL A 415 -16.93 -10.42 -12.84
N MET A 416 -17.47 -11.21 -13.76
CA MET A 416 -17.93 -10.70 -15.06
C MET A 416 -18.99 -9.60 -14.91
N GLU A 417 -19.92 -9.75 -13.97
CA GLU A 417 -20.91 -8.71 -13.67
C GLU A 417 -20.27 -7.45 -13.05
N GLY A 418 -19.25 -7.60 -12.21
CA GLY A 418 -18.46 -6.47 -11.69
C GLY A 418 -17.87 -5.61 -12.81
N TYR A 419 -17.24 -6.24 -13.81
CA TYR A 419 -16.69 -5.55 -14.99
C TYR A 419 -17.74 -4.79 -15.82
N LYS A 420 -18.99 -5.31 -15.88
CA LYS A 420 -20.10 -4.64 -16.57
C LYS A 420 -20.66 -3.45 -15.79
N LYS A 421 -20.42 -3.35 -14.49
CA LYS A 421 -20.92 -2.26 -13.64
C LYS A 421 -19.89 -1.14 -13.45
N ILE A 422 -18.61 -1.49 -13.33
CA ILE A 422 -17.54 -0.56 -12.92
C ILE A 422 -16.91 0.12 -14.14
N LYS A 423 -17.20 1.43 -14.30
CA LYS A 423 -16.79 2.23 -15.47
C LYS A 423 -15.27 2.33 -15.66
N ASP A 424 -14.48 2.34 -14.59
CA ASP A 424 -13.01 2.44 -14.68
C ASP A 424 -12.39 1.25 -15.41
N TYR A 425 -13.05 0.08 -15.41
CA TYR A 425 -12.63 -1.09 -16.18
C TYR A 425 -13.24 -1.16 -17.59
N GLN A 426 -14.16 -0.27 -17.93
CA GLN A 426 -14.74 -0.13 -19.28
C GLN A 426 -14.00 0.92 -20.09
N ASN A 427 -13.57 2.00 -19.45
CA ASN A 427 -12.83 3.10 -20.07
C ASN A 427 -11.34 2.75 -20.20
N ARG A 428 -11.02 1.87 -21.16
CA ARG A 428 -9.65 1.41 -21.41
C ARG A 428 -8.97 2.16 -22.54
N VAL A 429 -7.69 2.42 -22.34
CA VAL A 429 -6.77 2.86 -23.39
C VAL A 429 -6.28 1.63 -24.16
N PRO A 430 -6.37 1.61 -25.50
CA PRO A 430 -5.85 0.52 -26.31
C PRO A 430 -4.36 0.26 -26.03
N PRO A 431 -3.92 -0.99 -25.83
CA PRO A 431 -2.54 -1.28 -25.43
C PRO A 431 -1.45 -0.75 -26.38
N LEU A 432 -1.74 -0.63 -27.68
CA LEU A 432 -0.81 -0.07 -28.66
C LEU A 432 -0.60 1.45 -28.52
N GLU A 433 -1.52 2.15 -27.85
CA GLU A 433 -1.47 3.60 -27.61
C GLU A 433 -0.77 3.95 -26.28
N ILE A 434 -0.60 2.96 -25.39
CA ILE A 434 -0.02 3.19 -24.06
C ILE A 434 1.47 3.51 -24.19
N ARG A 435 1.88 4.66 -23.68
CA ARG A 435 3.28 5.08 -23.51
C ARG A 435 3.46 5.59 -22.09
N TYR A 436 4.56 5.20 -21.44
CA TYR A 436 4.87 5.60 -20.08
C TYR A 436 5.98 6.68 -20.06
N PRO A 437 5.86 7.75 -19.25
CA PRO A 437 4.71 8.04 -18.39
C PRO A 437 3.46 8.41 -19.21
N PHE A 438 2.31 7.95 -18.74
CA PHE A 438 1.01 8.16 -19.35
C PHE A 438 0.31 9.39 -18.74
N PRO A 439 -0.30 10.29 -19.53
CA PRO A 439 -0.92 11.52 -19.04
C PRO A 439 -2.28 11.25 -18.35
N LEU A 440 -2.24 10.77 -17.10
CA LEU A 440 -3.43 10.38 -16.34
C LEU A 440 -4.37 11.56 -16.09
N LYS A 441 -3.80 12.71 -15.68
CA LYS A 441 -4.57 13.93 -15.37
C LYS A 441 -5.42 14.36 -16.55
N GLU A 442 -4.83 14.45 -17.73
CA GLU A 442 -5.50 14.90 -18.95
C GLU A 442 -6.52 13.85 -19.43
N LYS A 443 -6.14 12.56 -19.43
CA LYS A 443 -7.01 11.49 -19.92
C LYS A 443 -8.25 11.29 -19.05
N PHE A 444 -8.10 11.39 -17.73
CA PHE A 444 -9.16 11.05 -16.76
C PHE A 444 -9.69 12.26 -15.98
N LYS A 445 -9.20 13.47 -16.25
CA LYS A 445 -9.61 14.74 -15.61
C LYS A 445 -9.45 14.71 -14.09
N LEU A 446 -8.26 14.34 -13.62
CA LEU A 446 -7.96 14.12 -12.20
C LEU A 446 -7.24 15.33 -11.55
N GLY A 447 -7.25 15.41 -10.21
CA GLY A 447 -6.44 16.35 -9.42
C GLY A 447 -5.04 15.80 -9.12
N VAL A 448 -4.07 16.67 -8.79
CA VAL A 448 -2.66 16.29 -8.53
C VAL A 448 -2.11 16.96 -7.27
N GLN A 449 -1.46 16.19 -6.41
CA GLN A 449 -0.59 16.64 -5.33
C GLN A 449 0.86 16.29 -5.66
N SER A 450 1.79 17.24 -5.50
CA SER A 450 3.20 17.07 -5.87
C SER A 450 4.07 16.74 -4.65
N PHE A 451 4.95 15.73 -4.77
CA PHE A 451 5.93 15.34 -3.74
C PHE A 451 7.27 16.06 -3.88
N ASP A 452 7.53 16.67 -5.04
CA ASP A 452 8.77 17.39 -5.35
C ASP A 452 8.64 18.91 -5.07
N ARG A 453 7.97 19.28 -3.97
CA ARG A 453 8.03 20.67 -3.49
C ARG A 453 9.43 20.94 -2.92
N LYS A 454 9.97 22.12 -3.21
CA LYS A 454 11.18 22.63 -2.55
C LYS A 454 10.89 22.77 -1.06
N GLN A 455 11.85 22.39 -0.22
CA GLN A 455 11.80 22.62 1.22
C GLN A 455 11.50 24.11 1.48
N PRO A 456 10.39 24.46 2.16
CA PRO A 456 10.06 25.85 2.44
C PRO A 456 11.01 26.41 3.50
N GLU A 457 11.30 27.70 3.40
CA GLU A 457 12.09 28.45 4.38
C GLU A 457 11.22 29.57 4.95
N ILE A 458 11.24 29.73 6.27
CA ILE A 458 10.56 30.80 7.00
C ILE A 458 11.50 31.42 8.01
N THR A 459 11.20 32.65 8.43
CA THR A 459 12.06 33.42 9.32
C THR A 459 11.40 33.66 10.67
N ALA A 460 12.17 33.52 11.75
CA ALA A 460 11.77 34.01 13.08
C ALA A 460 12.41 35.37 13.29
N ALA A 461 11.61 36.42 13.49
CA ALA A 461 12.17 37.74 13.79
C ALA A 461 12.64 37.83 15.25
N LYS A 462 13.77 38.50 15.50
CA LYS A 462 14.24 38.72 16.88
C LYS A 462 13.28 39.59 17.68
N ASN A 463 12.93 39.12 18.87
CA ASN A 463 12.12 39.82 19.85
C ASN A 463 13.01 40.76 20.68
N LEU A 464 12.74 42.06 20.64
CA LEU A 464 13.57 43.09 21.30
C LEU A 464 13.15 43.36 22.76
N SER A 465 12.05 42.79 23.26
CA SER A 465 11.38 43.21 24.50
C SER A 465 11.27 42.13 25.60
N ALA A 466 12.02 41.02 25.52
CA ALA A 466 11.73 39.80 26.27
C ALA A 466 11.83 39.85 27.81
N ALA A 467 10.65 39.77 28.45
CA ALA A 467 10.24 38.97 29.62
C ALA A 467 9.33 39.77 30.58
N PRO A 468 8.22 39.17 31.08
CA PRO A 468 7.75 37.79 30.87
C PRO A 468 6.98 37.59 29.56
N PHE A 469 6.80 36.32 29.17
CA PHE A 469 6.01 35.88 28.01
C PHE A 469 4.63 36.55 27.98
N ASN A 470 4.35 37.29 26.92
CA ASN A 470 3.08 38.00 26.73
C ASN A 470 2.46 37.58 25.39
N PRO A 471 1.23 37.03 25.35
CA PRO A 471 0.57 36.69 24.10
C PRO A 471 0.15 37.93 23.28
N GLU A 472 0.11 39.12 23.88
CA GLU A 472 -0.34 40.38 23.25
C GLU A 472 0.82 41.25 22.72
N LEU A 473 1.96 40.65 22.37
CA LEU A 473 3.12 41.38 21.85
C LEU A 473 2.80 42.08 20.53
N ALA A 474 3.12 43.39 20.46
CA ALA A 474 2.98 44.16 19.23
C ALA A 474 3.94 43.66 18.12
N GLU A 475 5.00 42.95 18.52
CA GLU A 475 6.03 42.35 17.69
C GLU A 475 5.49 41.24 16.78
N TRP A 476 4.37 40.59 17.13
CA TRP A 476 3.69 39.65 16.22
C TRP A 476 3.30 40.32 14.89
N ASN A 477 3.04 41.62 14.86
CA ASN A 477 2.76 42.35 13.62
C ASN A 477 3.97 42.47 12.67
N LYS A 478 5.18 42.17 13.16
CA LYS A 478 6.43 42.19 12.40
C LYS A 478 6.86 40.79 11.97
N ALA A 479 6.25 39.74 12.52
CA ALA A 479 6.55 38.36 12.19
C ALA A 479 5.84 37.96 10.88
N GLU A 480 6.55 37.21 10.05
CA GLU A 480 5.99 36.60 8.84
C GLU A 480 4.81 35.69 9.21
N VAL A 481 3.68 35.85 8.51
CA VAL A 481 2.49 35.00 8.69
C VAL A 481 2.53 33.88 7.67
N GLN A 482 2.53 32.66 8.16
CA GLN A 482 2.49 31.46 7.33
C GLN A 482 1.14 30.79 7.45
N GLU A 483 0.38 30.84 6.36
CA GLU A 483 -0.89 30.12 6.26
C GLU A 483 -0.65 28.68 5.80
N PHE A 484 -1.41 27.74 6.34
CA PHE A 484 -1.32 26.34 5.92
C PHE A 484 -2.03 26.16 4.58
N ASP A 485 -1.39 25.41 3.69
CA ASP A 485 -2.00 25.02 2.43
C ASP A 485 -2.95 23.85 2.69
N HIS A 486 -4.27 24.09 2.59
CA HIS A 486 -5.32 23.08 2.81
C HIS A 486 -5.22 21.85 1.89
N THR A 487 -4.30 21.85 0.91
CA THR A 487 -3.96 20.65 0.12
C THR A 487 -2.94 19.72 0.79
N PHE A 488 -2.34 20.11 1.93
CA PHE A 488 -1.32 19.34 2.66
C PHE A 488 -1.90 18.54 3.85
N VAL A 489 -2.85 17.66 3.51
CA VAL A 489 -3.46 16.71 4.45
C VAL A 489 -2.53 15.50 4.59
N GLU A 490 -1.94 15.30 5.78
CA GLU A 490 -1.11 14.15 6.14
C GLU A 490 -1.95 12.87 6.17
N ASN A 491 -3.14 12.95 6.77
CA ASN A 491 -4.12 11.87 6.80
C ASN A 491 -5.54 12.46 6.89
N GLY A 492 -6.54 11.68 6.48
CA GLY A 492 -7.93 12.12 6.56
C GLY A 492 -8.41 12.99 5.39
N LYS A 493 -9.46 13.79 5.64
CA LYS A 493 -10.05 14.71 4.65
C LYS A 493 -10.36 16.05 5.31
N VAL A 494 -9.72 17.12 4.83
CA VAL A 494 -10.16 18.49 5.11
C VAL A 494 -11.02 18.93 3.92
N ALA A 495 -12.34 18.91 4.08
CA ALA A 495 -13.28 19.15 2.98
C ALA A 495 -13.49 20.65 2.68
N ASP A 496 -13.30 21.51 3.68
CA ASP A 496 -13.51 22.96 3.59
C ASP A 496 -12.42 23.73 4.37
N PRO A 497 -11.76 24.75 3.78
CA PRO A 497 -10.88 25.67 4.50
C PRO A 497 -11.47 26.37 5.73
N THR A 498 -12.81 26.41 5.84
CA THR A 498 -13.50 26.92 7.04
C THR A 498 -13.62 25.89 8.15
N ASP A 499 -13.30 24.63 7.87
CA ASP A 499 -13.39 23.49 8.80
C ASP A 499 -12.08 23.35 9.58
N LEU A 500 -10.96 23.23 8.85
CA LEU A 500 -9.63 23.13 9.44
C LEU A 500 -8.60 24.00 8.71
N GLY A 501 -7.94 24.86 9.47
CA GLY A 501 -6.88 25.73 8.96
C GLY A 501 -5.96 26.22 10.07
N ALA A 502 -4.77 26.68 9.71
CA ALA A 502 -3.88 27.30 10.68
C ALA A 502 -3.03 28.41 10.05
N LYS A 503 -2.75 29.43 10.86
CA LYS A 503 -1.73 30.43 10.57
C LYS A 503 -0.67 30.38 11.65
N ILE A 504 0.59 30.43 11.28
CA ILE A 504 1.70 30.43 12.24
C ILE A 504 2.65 31.60 12.04
N GLN A 505 3.16 32.11 13.15
CA GLN A 505 4.19 33.13 13.23
C GLN A 505 5.27 32.70 14.21
N TYR A 506 6.51 33.11 13.93
CA TYR A 506 7.67 32.79 14.75
C TYR A 506 8.41 34.03 15.20
N LEU A 507 8.79 34.06 16.47
CA LEU A 507 9.71 35.04 17.05
C LEU A 507 10.78 34.32 17.86
N TRP A 508 11.89 34.97 18.14
CA TRP A 508 12.93 34.39 19.00
C TRP A 508 13.70 35.42 19.81
N ASP A 509 14.29 35.00 20.92
CA ASP A 509 15.31 35.74 21.67
C ASP A 509 16.37 34.79 22.23
N GLU A 510 17.23 35.26 23.13
CA GLU A 510 18.26 34.45 23.77
C GLU A 510 17.71 33.35 24.70
N GLN A 511 16.44 33.39 25.10
CA GLN A 511 15.83 32.45 26.04
C GLN A 511 15.00 31.36 25.35
N ALA A 512 14.20 31.72 24.33
CA ALA A 512 13.24 30.81 23.73
C ALA A 512 12.93 31.10 22.25
N LEU A 513 12.36 30.08 21.61
CA LEU A 513 11.59 30.19 20.39
C LEU A 513 10.12 30.44 20.75
N TYR A 514 9.50 31.45 20.17
CA TYR A 514 8.09 31.78 20.38
C TYR A 514 7.29 31.47 19.12
N LEU A 515 6.13 30.84 19.32
CA LEU A 515 5.20 30.49 18.27
C LEU A 515 3.83 31.08 18.62
N LYS A 516 3.20 31.68 17.62
CA LYS A 516 1.78 32.05 17.65
C LYS A 516 1.07 31.28 16.56
N MET A 517 0.02 30.56 16.92
CA MET A 517 -0.76 29.72 16.01
C MET A 517 -2.23 30.10 16.13
N ASP A 518 -2.82 30.54 15.03
CA ASP A 518 -4.25 30.81 14.92
C ASP A 518 -4.88 29.57 14.25
N VAL A 519 -5.58 28.73 15.02
CA VAL A 519 -6.21 27.48 14.53
C VAL A 519 -7.69 27.72 14.25
N ILE A 520 -8.10 27.38 13.04
CA ILE A 520 -9.50 27.33 12.62
C ILE A 520 -9.99 25.90 12.84
N ASP A 521 -11.03 25.78 13.66
CA ASP A 521 -11.67 24.53 14.07
C ASP A 521 -13.09 24.89 14.56
N GLN A 522 -14.12 24.27 13.97
CA GLN A 522 -15.52 24.57 14.32
C GLN A 522 -15.98 23.86 15.58
N THR A 523 -15.32 22.78 15.99
CA THR A 523 -15.75 21.92 17.08
C THR A 523 -14.54 21.47 17.89
N ILE A 524 -14.37 22.06 19.07
CA ILE A 524 -13.25 21.71 19.94
C ILE A 524 -13.56 20.46 20.78
N VAL A 525 -12.72 19.44 20.65
CA VAL A 525 -12.64 18.20 21.41
C VAL A 525 -11.30 18.14 22.15
N ALA A 526 -11.34 18.25 23.49
CA ALA A 526 -10.17 18.05 24.35
C ALA A 526 -10.56 17.33 25.65
N LYS A 527 -10.43 16.00 25.65
CA LYS A 527 -10.79 15.06 26.73
C LYS A 527 -9.60 14.23 27.21
N GLN A 528 -8.64 13.94 26.34
CA GLN A 528 -7.44 13.17 26.65
C GLN A 528 -6.35 14.04 27.27
N GLN A 529 -5.43 13.39 27.98
CA GLN A 529 -4.24 14.01 28.57
C GLN A 529 -3.02 13.09 28.40
N GLY A 530 -1.83 13.63 28.68
CA GLY A 530 -0.58 12.86 28.61
C GLY A 530 -0.25 12.38 27.19
N SER A 531 0.16 11.12 27.05
CA SER A 531 0.55 10.58 25.75
C SER A 531 -0.60 10.39 24.76
N GLU A 532 -1.85 10.45 25.22
CA GLU A 532 -3.04 10.14 24.42
C GLU A 532 -3.71 11.38 23.82
N ILE A 533 -3.15 12.58 24.02
CA ILE A 533 -3.74 13.84 23.50
C ILE A 533 -3.91 13.85 21.98
N PHE A 534 -3.20 13.00 21.23
CA PHE A 534 -3.32 12.87 19.77
C PHE A 534 -4.66 12.29 19.29
N ARG A 535 -5.46 11.72 20.21
CA ARG A 535 -6.78 11.13 19.90
C ARG A 535 -7.93 12.14 19.91
N ASP A 536 -7.62 13.39 20.21
CA ASP A 536 -8.52 14.53 20.26
C ASP A 536 -7.86 15.67 19.46
N ASP A 537 -8.45 16.87 19.45
CA ASP A 537 -7.85 18.01 18.79
C ASP A 537 -6.56 18.40 19.49
N CYS A 538 -5.51 18.57 18.70
CA CYS A 538 -4.23 19.05 19.18
C CYS A 538 -3.39 19.62 18.04
N VAL A 539 -2.39 20.40 18.43
CA VAL A 539 -1.32 20.82 17.54
C VAL A 539 -0.06 20.06 17.88
N GLU A 540 0.56 19.43 16.89
CA GLU A 540 1.87 18.80 17.02
C GLU A 540 2.95 19.69 16.41
N ILE A 541 3.96 20.03 17.20
CA ILE A 541 5.12 20.81 16.80
C ILE A 541 6.30 19.85 16.64
N TYR A 542 6.74 19.67 15.40
CA TYR A 542 7.92 18.90 15.05
C TYR A 542 9.14 19.81 14.96
N ILE A 543 10.21 19.49 15.68
CA ILE A 543 11.44 20.27 15.67
C ILE A 543 12.64 19.33 15.50
N ASP A 544 13.48 19.64 14.51
CA ASP A 544 14.81 19.08 14.30
C ASP A 544 15.83 20.20 14.54
N PRO A 545 16.37 20.33 15.78
CA PRO A 545 17.28 21.41 16.12
C PRO A 545 18.60 21.39 15.32
N ASN A 546 19.02 20.22 14.84
CA ASN A 546 20.28 20.04 14.14
C ASN A 546 20.17 20.27 12.63
N GLY A 547 18.94 20.24 12.11
CA GLY A 547 18.66 20.38 10.68
C GLY A 547 19.23 19.23 9.84
N ASP A 548 19.49 18.08 10.46
CA ASP A 548 20.03 16.91 9.77
C ASP A 548 18.92 15.96 9.27
N GLY A 549 17.66 16.31 9.47
CA GLY A 549 16.46 15.59 9.10
C GLY A 549 15.90 14.81 10.29
N LEU A 550 14.64 15.07 10.63
CA LEU A 550 13.97 14.52 11.81
C LEU A 550 13.94 13.00 11.76
N LEU A 551 14.44 12.35 12.81
CA LEU A 551 14.42 10.91 13.00
C LEU A 551 13.36 10.56 14.04
N TRP A 552 12.40 9.74 13.64
CA TRP A 552 11.23 9.43 14.48
C TRP A 552 11.63 8.84 15.84
N GLY A 553 11.21 9.49 16.92
CA GLY A 553 11.49 9.07 18.30
C GLY A 553 12.93 9.25 18.76
N HIS A 554 13.78 9.94 17.99
CA HIS A 554 15.16 10.22 18.38
C HIS A 554 15.19 11.29 19.49
N PRO A 555 16.00 11.14 20.55
CA PRO A 555 15.94 12.03 21.72
C PRO A 555 16.43 13.46 21.46
N SER A 556 17.17 13.71 20.36
CA SER A 556 17.57 15.07 19.95
C SER A 556 16.50 15.82 19.17
N ASP A 557 15.45 15.13 18.74
CA ASP A 557 14.37 15.69 17.93
C ASP A 557 13.12 15.75 18.78
N PHE A 558 12.14 16.53 18.35
CA PHE A 558 10.98 16.83 19.17
C PHE A 558 9.69 16.64 18.38
N GLN A 559 8.71 16.05 19.07
CA GLN A 559 7.30 16.08 18.72
C GLN A 559 6.59 16.55 20.00
N ILE A 560 6.10 17.78 19.99
CA ILE A 560 5.47 18.43 21.15
C ILE A 560 4.00 18.67 20.82
N GLY A 561 3.10 18.03 21.55
CA GLY A 561 1.67 18.22 21.42
C GLY A 561 1.16 19.29 22.36
N ILE A 562 0.20 20.09 21.89
CA ILE A 562 -0.52 21.08 22.68
C ILE A 562 -2.01 20.94 22.36
N THR A 563 -2.85 20.77 23.38
CA THR A 563 -4.31 20.69 23.21
C THR A 563 -4.95 22.07 23.23
N PRO A 564 -6.15 22.24 22.63
CA PRO A 564 -7.04 23.32 23.02
C PRO A 564 -7.48 23.17 24.49
N PRO A 565 -8.16 24.18 25.06
CA PRO A 565 -8.65 24.11 26.44
C PRO A 565 -9.70 23.02 26.60
N ASP A 566 -9.57 22.20 27.63
CA ASP A 566 -10.55 21.19 28.04
C ASP A 566 -11.80 21.83 28.67
N SER A 567 -12.72 21.00 29.18
CA SER A 567 -13.96 21.47 29.82
C SER A 567 -13.73 22.34 31.08
N ASP A 568 -12.55 22.25 31.69
CA ASP A 568 -12.15 23.07 32.85
C ASP A 568 -11.37 24.33 32.42
N GLY A 569 -11.21 24.53 31.10
CA GLY A 569 -10.48 25.65 30.52
C GLY A 569 -8.96 25.49 30.56
N GLN A 570 -8.45 24.27 30.75
CA GLN A 570 -7.01 23.99 30.81
C GLN A 570 -6.49 23.38 29.52
N SER A 571 -5.34 23.83 29.04
CA SER A 571 -4.61 23.22 27.93
C SER A 571 -3.48 22.32 28.44
N HIS A 572 -3.25 21.21 27.76
CA HIS A 572 -2.24 20.21 28.13
C HIS A 572 -1.14 20.12 27.08
N SER A 573 0.05 19.67 27.50
CA SER A 573 1.16 19.42 26.58
C SER A 573 1.87 18.10 26.85
N TYR A 574 2.44 17.51 25.78
CA TYR A 574 3.21 16.28 25.88
C TYR A 574 4.33 16.24 24.85
N ALA A 575 5.55 15.87 25.25
CA ALA A 575 6.67 15.67 24.34
C ALA A 575 6.86 14.17 24.10
N TRP A 576 6.41 13.66 22.95
CA TRP A 576 6.38 12.22 22.67
C TRP A 576 7.76 11.60 22.52
N PHE A 577 8.71 12.31 21.90
CA PHE A 577 10.06 11.77 21.70
C PHE A 577 10.85 11.73 23.02
N GLN A 578 10.54 12.65 23.94
CA GLN A 578 11.07 12.70 25.30
C GLN A 578 10.23 11.88 26.30
N LYS A 579 9.06 11.39 25.87
CA LYS A 579 8.14 10.54 26.64
C LYS A 579 7.70 11.14 27.98
N ARG A 580 7.46 12.45 28.02
CA ARG A 580 7.09 13.15 29.24
C ARG A 580 6.32 14.45 28.97
N ILE A 581 5.68 14.95 30.02
CA ILE A 581 5.16 16.31 30.06
C ILE A 581 6.35 17.28 30.23
N PRO A 582 6.53 18.30 29.37
CA PRO A 582 7.52 19.35 29.56
C PRO A 582 7.26 20.17 30.85
N ALA A 583 8.31 20.67 31.48
CA ALA A 583 8.15 21.62 32.60
C ALA A 583 7.73 23.00 32.07
N GLN A 584 7.11 23.82 32.94
CA GLN A 584 6.62 25.15 32.54
C GLN A 584 7.72 26.08 32.01
N ASP A 585 8.96 25.94 32.49
CA ASP A 585 10.12 26.69 32.02
C ASP A 585 10.74 26.12 30.74
N GLU A 586 10.31 24.93 30.30
CA GLU A 586 10.72 24.31 29.04
C GLU A 586 9.74 24.62 27.91
N VAL A 587 8.43 24.46 28.17
CA VAL A 587 7.34 24.80 27.24
C VAL A 587 6.27 25.57 28.03
N ASN A 588 6.17 26.86 27.75
CA ASN A 588 5.19 27.75 28.39
C ASN A 588 4.10 28.13 27.39
N THR A 589 2.89 27.63 27.62
CA THR A 589 1.78 27.78 26.67
C THR A 589 0.62 28.55 27.28
N ILE A 590 0.03 29.42 26.46
CA ILE A 590 -1.26 30.07 26.70
C ILE A 590 -2.16 29.77 25.50
N VAL A 591 -3.33 29.18 25.75
CA VAL A 591 -4.31 28.90 24.71
C VAL A 591 -5.58 29.72 24.97
N LYS A 592 -6.13 30.35 23.93
CA LYS A 592 -7.36 31.15 23.99
C LYS A 592 -8.36 30.61 22.97
N THR A 593 -9.58 30.29 23.39
CA THR A 593 -10.66 29.95 22.45
C THR A 593 -11.10 31.18 21.67
N THR A 594 -11.39 31.01 20.39
CA THR A 594 -11.95 32.04 19.50
C THR A 594 -13.27 31.57 18.91
N PRO A 595 -14.09 32.45 18.32
CA PRO A 595 -15.32 32.03 17.64
C PRO A 595 -15.10 31.09 16.45
N ALA A 596 -13.87 30.97 15.95
CA ALA A 596 -13.53 30.18 14.78
C ALA A 596 -12.61 28.99 15.11
N GLY A 597 -12.29 28.75 16.39
CA GLY A 597 -11.32 27.73 16.82
C GLY A 597 -10.56 28.19 18.07
N TYR A 598 -9.24 28.23 18.01
CA TYR A 598 -8.40 28.61 19.16
C TYR A 598 -7.02 29.15 18.74
N ASP A 599 -6.49 30.06 19.56
CA ASP A 599 -5.15 30.62 19.41
C ASP A 599 -4.21 29.99 20.42
N ILE A 600 -3.06 29.47 19.97
CA ILE A 600 -1.98 29.00 20.82
C ILE A 600 -0.83 30.00 20.76
N PHE A 601 -0.38 30.43 21.93
CA PHE A 601 0.88 31.13 22.13
C PHE A 601 1.77 30.22 22.94
N THR A 602 2.95 29.85 22.42
CA THR A 602 3.90 29.00 23.16
C THR A 602 5.31 29.53 23.08
N ALA A 603 6.04 29.44 24.19
CA ALA A 603 7.47 29.66 24.28
C ALA A 603 8.18 28.34 24.56
N ILE A 604 9.11 27.94 23.70
CA ILE A 604 9.91 26.72 23.82
C ILE A 604 11.35 27.12 24.12
N SER A 605 11.86 26.75 25.30
CA SER A 605 13.21 27.10 25.72
C SER A 605 14.27 26.47 24.83
N TRP A 606 15.29 27.26 24.47
CA TRP A 606 16.45 26.73 23.73
C TRP A 606 17.17 25.61 24.48
N LYS A 607 17.24 25.72 25.81
CA LYS A 607 17.81 24.69 26.68
C LYS A 607 17.08 23.35 26.54
N PHE A 608 15.75 23.38 26.42
CA PHE A 608 14.96 22.17 26.20
C PHE A 608 15.26 21.54 24.83
N LEU A 609 15.45 22.38 23.81
CA LEU A 609 15.86 21.96 22.45
C LEU A 609 17.34 21.57 22.33
N GLY A 610 18.11 21.63 23.42
CA GLY A 610 19.56 21.35 23.39
C GLY A 610 20.41 22.44 22.71
N ILE A 611 19.83 23.62 22.45
CA ILE A 611 20.53 24.79 21.89
C ILE A 611 21.01 25.67 23.06
N ILE A 612 22.32 25.88 23.16
CA ILE A 612 22.92 26.63 24.28
C ILE A 612 22.91 28.14 23.99
N GLU A 613 23.32 28.52 22.78
CA GLU A 613 23.37 29.93 22.35
C GLU A 613 22.76 30.04 20.96
N PRO A 614 21.48 30.48 20.84
CA PRO A 614 20.87 30.73 19.55
C PRO A 614 21.56 31.91 18.87
N VAL A 615 21.88 31.78 17.58
CA VAL A 615 22.54 32.86 16.83
C VAL A 615 21.73 33.29 15.62
N ARG A 616 21.81 34.58 15.30
CA ARG A 616 21.26 35.13 14.07
C ARG A 616 21.84 34.38 12.86
N GLY A 617 20.97 33.91 11.97
CA GLY A 617 21.29 33.10 10.80
C GLY A 617 21.28 31.59 11.05
N GLN A 618 21.11 31.14 12.30
CA GLN A 618 20.94 29.72 12.61
C GLN A 618 19.66 29.19 11.96
N SER A 619 19.76 28.01 11.36
CA SER A 619 18.64 27.29 10.76
C SER A 619 18.36 26.03 11.56
N LEU A 620 17.08 25.72 11.77
CA LEU A 620 16.60 24.44 12.30
C LEU A 620 15.43 23.92 11.46
N GLY A 621 15.15 22.62 11.55
CA GLY A 621 13.97 22.01 10.95
C GLY A 621 12.73 22.24 11.82
N ILE A 622 11.61 22.65 11.23
CA ILE A 622 10.33 22.79 11.92
C ILE A 622 9.15 22.41 11.02
N SER A 623 8.14 21.75 11.59
CA SER A 623 6.82 21.61 10.98
C SER A 623 5.76 21.61 12.07
N ILE A 624 4.55 21.97 11.67
CA ILE A 624 3.39 21.99 12.55
C ILE A 624 2.31 21.12 11.91
N ALA A 625 1.67 20.29 12.71
CA ALA A 625 0.46 19.57 12.35
C ALA A 625 -0.70 20.07 13.21
N VAL A 626 -1.88 20.20 12.61
CA VAL A 626 -3.13 20.45 13.33
C VAL A 626 -4.03 19.26 13.12
N HIS A 627 -4.55 18.73 14.22
CA HIS A 627 -5.49 17.62 14.25
C HIS A 627 -6.90 18.19 14.38
N ASP A 628 -7.78 17.64 13.56
CA ASP A 628 -9.23 17.75 13.64
C ASP A 628 -9.75 16.33 13.90
N VAL A 629 -10.17 16.08 15.13
CA VAL A 629 -10.72 14.81 15.60
C VAL A 629 -12.12 15.05 16.16
N ASP A 630 -12.95 15.64 15.32
CA ASP A 630 -14.38 15.64 15.48
C ASP A 630 -14.90 14.21 15.39
N ASN A 631 -15.53 13.74 16.46
CA ASN A 631 -16.16 12.42 16.52
C ASN A 631 -17.43 12.33 15.64
N ASP A 632 -17.45 13.01 14.49
CA ASP A 632 -18.57 13.16 13.58
C ASP A 632 -18.26 12.73 12.13
N ALA A 633 -19.21 12.95 11.22
CA ALA A 633 -19.20 12.38 9.88
C ALA A 633 -18.36 13.18 8.85
N ASN A 634 -17.77 14.31 9.22
CA ASN A 634 -17.10 15.22 8.26
C ASN A 634 -15.61 14.93 8.04
N GLY A 635 -15.01 14.11 8.91
CA GLY A 635 -13.76 13.40 8.66
C GLY A 635 -12.62 13.90 9.52
N GLU A 636 -12.06 12.99 10.32
CA GLU A 636 -10.80 13.22 11.02
C GLU A 636 -9.73 13.65 10.02
N GLY A 637 -8.98 14.71 10.31
CA GLY A 637 -8.02 15.31 9.40
C GLY A 637 -6.77 15.81 10.12
N LYS A 638 -5.59 15.47 9.58
CA LYS A 638 -4.33 16.05 10.05
C LYS A 638 -3.72 16.93 8.97
N LEU A 639 -3.72 18.23 9.18
CA LEU A 639 -3.13 19.21 8.26
C LEU A 639 -1.72 19.57 8.71
N ASN A 640 -0.74 19.49 7.83
CA ASN A 640 0.64 19.87 8.16
C ASN A 640 1.14 21.08 7.37
N TRP A 641 2.23 21.69 7.85
CA TRP A 641 2.92 22.72 7.09
C TRP A 641 3.91 22.15 6.06
N HIS A 642 4.89 21.35 6.50
CA HIS A 642 5.79 20.62 5.59
C HIS A 642 6.39 19.40 6.28
N PHE A 643 5.95 18.21 5.86
CA PHE A 643 6.35 16.94 6.43
C PHE A 643 6.63 15.94 5.29
N LYS A 644 7.88 15.88 4.84
CA LYS A 644 8.27 15.05 3.69
C LYS A 644 9.19 13.92 4.13
N SER A 645 8.71 12.68 4.03
CA SER A 645 9.59 11.52 4.26
C SER A 645 10.73 11.48 3.22
N ASN A 646 11.96 11.31 3.70
CA ASN A 646 13.20 11.20 2.94
C ASN A 646 14.00 9.98 3.46
N GLY A 647 13.50 8.79 3.16
CA GLY A 647 14.04 7.54 3.66
C GLY A 647 13.73 7.35 5.15
N SER A 648 14.76 7.21 5.98
CA SER A 648 14.60 7.08 7.45
C SER A 648 14.40 8.40 8.17
N LYS A 649 14.57 9.53 7.48
CA LYS A 649 14.46 10.87 8.04
C LYS A 649 13.27 11.58 7.43
N ILE A 650 12.71 12.54 8.17
CA ILE A 650 11.64 13.40 7.71
C ILE A 650 12.25 14.78 7.48
N GLU A 651 12.13 15.27 6.24
CA GLU A 651 12.45 16.63 5.87
C GLU A 651 11.31 17.54 6.36
N LEU A 652 11.62 18.40 7.33
CA LEU A 652 10.77 19.49 7.81
C LEU A 652 11.05 20.78 7.02
N GLY A 653 10.22 21.81 7.17
CA GLY A 653 10.54 23.15 6.69
C GLY A 653 11.74 23.73 7.44
N LYS A 654 12.40 24.75 6.90
CA LYS A 654 13.51 25.44 7.58
C LYS A 654 13.03 26.70 8.27
N LEU A 655 13.36 26.86 9.54
CA LEU A 655 13.22 28.11 10.27
C LEU A 655 14.57 28.78 10.45
N ILE A 656 14.70 30.03 10.00
CA ILE A 656 15.92 30.83 10.07
C ILE A 656 15.75 31.94 11.11
N LEU A 657 16.64 32.01 12.09
CA LEU A 657 16.63 33.05 13.12
C LEU A 657 17.15 34.37 12.55
N GLN A 658 16.32 35.42 12.45
CA GLN A 658 16.67 36.72 11.86
C GLN A 658 16.98 37.83 12.84
#